data_AF-A0A6N9IYS4-F1
#
_entry.id   AF-A0A6N9IYS4-F1
#
_cell.length_a   1.000
_cell.length_b   1.000
_cell.length_c   1.000
_cell.angle_alpha   90.00
_cell.angle_beta   90.00
_cell.angle_gamma   90.00
#
_symmetry.space_group_name_H-M   'P 1'
#
loop_
_entity.id
_entity.type
_entity.pdbx_description
1 polymer ?
#
loop_
_entity_poly.entity_id
_entity_poly.type
_entity_poly.pdbx_seq_one_letter_code
_entity_poly.pdbx_strand_id
1 'polypeptide(L)'
;MKLKVLSFNWHEPYLCLLSRTDHQFLIVEPEIAPGHFRRWDENMRPVPENVSIISKENARQMLELGELDLIIAHNIKDLIEVKDYSLPKIAVFHNCLSTEIALGKDKVNRQEYLNQINLLLRDVKNVFISERKRQDWGLDGELILPGIDISDYGGYRGERDTVLRVGNLMQERDLMMGYSDSQKIVGEHPVTTLGINPNIPNSRLSEGFQDLLENFRGCRVFINTTVDEYEDGYNLSMLEAMATGMPVVSSWNKSSPIEDGKNGYISRDFDYLNECIDFLLKNPEEARKLGKQAQKTVQEKFPLTRFVHSWQKVIQQSALEFLERTGVNLQNKDIPFQEKVRKNVLMDFVSYPATTAHYLERAFRKNHNVITCGSQINEDIVKLWNLEALNWEVTPQDIYRGNETTLQEVMGCLPDEWKPDFYLWVETGLSDIPRDLGQHKLPKVCYLIDTHINFDRHLEVARSFDFVFLAQKAYVQPMIRAGIDNVMWLPLACDPEIHGKVELPKSCDVGFVGSISSKPDRRNHLLGRINKQFELDCQRKFMNEMAEHFSKSKIVFNNAINNDLNMRVFEALCSGSLLVTDPANGSGLKELFEDKEHLVVYDDDQLEETISHYLVNDVVREKIAAQGRNEVLARHTYEHRINEMIQILDNRIEGSNESESQDDKSSSYYQNVRHDLIPLVPDDAKCILEVGCAAGMTGRELKKRSGAFVAGIEMNNKAACAAKNVLDDVVQGNIEDIELPYSKNSFDCILFADVLEHLIDPLSVLQKVRPLMKNKGTIVASIPNVQFHGVVHQLIEGNWTYEKEGILDETHLRFFTFKEIEKLFSQAGYSIARVDEVLDPQYEKLSDQNATSLNFGRTQIKDLTAEEIKRFFVFQYLVVANPLSSNKNEVEDMLQGEKRESQIKNLFLEASEVLESGEFEIALKLYGEILNLSPDNAGALVGMGDCYMKLQLPDNAESCYENACLKEPDNDKGWLGSGLLALYKGDNKKADICFNKCLENSAANDKAFCGLGMVRVNRGDVDGAYDYFCKALDTNPENLSACKSLMELSYKIEQFGEIEIYLNKFIDLHPADLNMRYGLAGIQYKNGKLEDSIKNLEYILALDSAHEPARELLENVRADVVLTK
;
A
#
# COMPACT_ATOMS: atom_id res chain seq x y z
N MET A 1 7.04 -24.45 -19.85
CA MET A 1 5.74 -23.95 -20.32
C MET A 1 5.99 -22.63 -21.03
N LYS A 2 5.51 -22.44 -22.26
CA LYS A 2 5.63 -21.16 -22.97
C LYS A 2 4.30 -20.42 -22.77
N LEU A 3 4.36 -19.23 -22.18
CA LEU A 3 3.18 -18.43 -21.78
C LEU A 3 3.09 -17.19 -22.66
N LYS A 4 1.86 -16.72 -22.91
CA LYS A 4 1.54 -15.40 -23.45
C LYS A 4 1.40 -14.41 -22.30
N VAL A 5 2.38 -13.53 -22.19
CA VAL A 5 2.52 -12.58 -21.09
C VAL A 5 2.17 -11.18 -21.60
N LEU A 6 1.15 -10.55 -21.02
CA LEU A 6 0.84 -9.14 -21.24
C LEU A 6 1.73 -8.28 -20.34
N SER A 7 2.37 -7.23 -20.89
CA SER A 7 3.18 -6.29 -20.10
C SER A 7 2.98 -4.85 -20.56
N PHE A 8 3.00 -3.93 -19.60
CA PHE A 8 2.82 -2.49 -19.80
C PHE A 8 4.13 -1.69 -19.79
N ASN A 9 5.29 -2.36 -19.78
CA ASN A 9 6.59 -1.66 -19.78
C ASN A 9 6.90 -1.04 -21.15
N TRP A 10 7.66 0.06 -21.17
CA TRP A 10 8.20 0.64 -22.40
C TRP A 10 9.68 1.03 -22.28
N HIS A 11 10.44 0.29 -21.49
CA HIS A 11 11.89 0.41 -21.43
C HIS A 11 12.54 -0.67 -22.29
N GLU A 12 12.87 -0.33 -23.54
CA GLU A 12 13.33 -1.25 -24.59
C GLU A 12 14.53 -2.12 -24.13
N PRO A 13 15.59 -1.58 -23.49
CA PRO A 13 16.69 -2.41 -23.01
C PRO A 13 16.24 -3.45 -21.97
N TYR A 14 15.30 -3.10 -21.10
CA TYR A 14 14.80 -4.02 -20.06
C TYR A 14 13.94 -5.12 -20.67
N LEU A 15 13.08 -4.76 -21.63
CA LEU A 15 12.27 -5.73 -22.37
C LEU A 15 13.11 -6.68 -23.21
N CYS A 16 14.21 -6.22 -23.82
CA CYS A 16 15.16 -7.10 -24.49
C CYS A 16 15.80 -8.11 -23.52
N LEU A 17 16.11 -7.71 -22.28
CA LEU A 17 16.61 -8.65 -21.26
C LEU A 17 15.51 -9.66 -20.86
N LEU A 18 14.29 -9.19 -20.62
CA LEU A 18 13.15 -10.04 -20.25
C LEU A 18 12.78 -11.03 -21.36
N SER A 19 12.94 -10.62 -22.62
CA SER A 19 12.73 -11.45 -23.82
C SER A 19 13.72 -12.62 -23.92
N ARG A 20 14.81 -12.63 -23.14
CA ARG A 20 15.72 -13.78 -23.04
C ARG A 20 15.10 -14.97 -22.29
N THR A 21 13.90 -14.81 -21.74
CA THR A 21 13.06 -15.94 -21.29
C THR A 21 12.32 -16.57 -22.48
N ASP A 22 11.87 -17.82 -22.33
CA ASP A 22 11.22 -18.56 -23.44
C ASP A 22 9.74 -18.17 -23.68
N HIS A 23 9.21 -17.18 -22.96
CA HIS A 23 7.81 -16.74 -23.03
C HIS A 23 7.56 -15.81 -24.23
N GLN A 24 6.29 -15.70 -24.64
CA GLN A 24 5.84 -14.70 -25.62
C GLN A 24 5.35 -13.46 -24.87
N PHE A 25 5.89 -12.29 -25.20
CA PHE A 25 5.51 -11.02 -24.57
C PHE A 25 4.69 -10.17 -25.52
N LEU A 26 3.55 -9.70 -25.02
CA LEU A 26 2.66 -8.76 -25.68
C LEU A 26 2.81 -7.42 -24.95
N ILE A 27 3.46 -6.46 -25.59
CA ILE A 27 3.79 -5.17 -25.00
C ILE A 27 2.78 -4.14 -25.45
N VAL A 28 2.10 -3.52 -24.49
CA VAL A 28 1.08 -2.49 -24.76
C VAL A 28 1.77 -1.19 -25.19
N GLU A 29 1.43 -0.70 -26.38
CA GLU A 29 1.95 0.55 -26.92
C GLU A 29 1.39 1.78 -26.17
N PRO A 30 2.25 2.60 -25.54
CA PRO A 30 1.79 3.75 -24.78
C PRO A 30 1.46 4.90 -25.73
N GLU A 31 0.25 5.42 -25.54
CA GLU A 31 -0.22 6.64 -26.18
C GLU A 31 0.26 7.84 -25.37
N ILE A 32 1.11 8.68 -25.97
CA ILE A 32 1.66 9.90 -25.32
C ILE A 32 0.69 11.07 -25.47
N ALA A 33 -0.03 11.12 -26.59
CA ALA A 33 -1.13 12.04 -26.86
C ALA A 33 -2.12 11.36 -27.81
N PRO A 34 -3.38 11.82 -27.91
CA PRO A 34 -4.36 11.19 -28.78
C PRO A 34 -3.86 10.99 -30.21
N GLY A 35 -3.84 9.73 -30.66
CA GLY A 35 -3.33 9.32 -31.98
C GLY A 35 -1.80 9.33 -32.13
N HIS A 36 -1.06 9.68 -31.08
CA HIS A 36 0.40 9.77 -31.04
C HIS A 36 0.98 8.78 -30.04
N PHE A 37 1.58 7.73 -30.58
CA PHE A 37 2.14 6.63 -29.81
C PHE A 37 3.65 6.75 -29.67
N ARG A 38 4.21 6.38 -28.52
CA ARG A 38 5.66 6.13 -28.42
C ARG A 38 5.95 4.90 -29.25
N ARG A 39 6.65 5.04 -30.38
CA ARG A 39 7.08 3.89 -31.18
C ARG A 39 8.34 3.27 -30.58
N TRP A 40 8.51 1.97 -30.79
CA TRP A 40 9.73 1.27 -30.43
C TRP A 40 10.90 1.81 -31.26
N ASP A 41 11.98 2.23 -30.58
CA ASP A 41 13.16 2.75 -31.28
C ASP A 41 14.11 1.61 -31.68
N GLU A 42 13.95 1.13 -32.92
CA GLU A 42 14.79 0.09 -33.50
C GLU A 42 16.27 0.49 -33.64
N ASN A 43 16.60 1.80 -33.60
CA ASN A 43 17.99 2.25 -33.58
C ASN A 43 18.65 2.01 -32.23
N MET A 44 17.86 1.93 -31.15
CA MET A 44 18.34 1.62 -29.80
C MET A 44 18.33 0.12 -29.52
N ARG A 45 17.27 -0.60 -29.87
CA ARG A 45 17.20 -2.05 -29.72
C ARG A 45 16.31 -2.65 -30.81
N PRO A 46 16.67 -3.77 -31.45
CA PRO A 46 15.72 -4.49 -32.30
C PRO A 46 14.58 -5.08 -31.45
N VAL A 47 13.38 -5.20 -32.03
CA VAL A 47 12.27 -5.92 -31.40
C VAL A 47 12.61 -7.42 -31.37
N PRO A 48 12.66 -8.07 -30.20
CA PRO A 48 12.94 -9.51 -30.10
C PRO A 48 11.86 -10.38 -30.77
N GLU A 49 12.23 -11.56 -31.29
CA GLU A 49 11.31 -12.44 -32.03
C GLU A 49 10.09 -12.91 -31.20
N ASN A 50 10.24 -13.01 -29.87
CA ASN A 50 9.20 -13.40 -28.94
C ASN A 50 8.46 -12.20 -28.31
N VAL A 51 8.67 -10.99 -28.82
CA VAL A 51 7.98 -9.76 -28.40
C VAL A 51 7.06 -9.30 -29.52
N SER A 52 5.83 -8.94 -29.20
CA SER A 52 4.90 -8.30 -30.14
C SER A 52 4.31 -7.05 -29.50
N ILE A 53 4.32 -5.95 -30.25
CA ILE A 53 3.74 -4.68 -29.83
C ILE A 53 2.26 -4.70 -30.22
N ILE A 54 1.39 -4.41 -29.26
CA ILE A 54 -0.07 -4.40 -29.47
C ILE A 54 -0.66 -3.08 -28.97
N SER A 55 -1.79 -2.68 -29.57
CA SER A 55 -2.56 -1.55 -29.05
C SER A 55 -3.24 -1.91 -27.74
N LYS A 56 -3.58 -0.90 -26.94
CA LYS A 56 -4.38 -1.05 -25.73
C LYS A 56 -5.74 -1.71 -26.01
N GLU A 57 -6.38 -1.39 -27.14
CA GLU A 57 -7.65 -1.99 -27.54
C GLU A 57 -7.53 -3.49 -27.81
N ASN A 58 -6.48 -3.90 -28.52
CA ASN A 58 -6.23 -5.32 -28.77
C ASN A 58 -5.92 -6.06 -27.46
N ALA A 59 -5.14 -5.45 -26.55
CA ALA A 59 -4.86 -6.04 -25.25
C ALA A 59 -6.15 -6.30 -24.44
N ARG A 60 -7.07 -5.34 -24.45
CA ARG A 60 -8.39 -5.47 -23.80
C ARG A 60 -9.21 -6.59 -24.43
N GLN A 61 -9.30 -6.64 -25.76
CA GLN A 61 -10.01 -7.71 -26.46
C GLN A 61 -9.46 -9.09 -26.11
N MET A 62 -8.13 -9.24 -26.04
CA MET A 62 -7.48 -10.51 -25.67
C MET A 62 -7.74 -10.90 -24.22
N LEU A 63 -7.81 -9.94 -23.30
CA LEU A 63 -8.20 -10.18 -21.90
C LEU A 63 -9.64 -10.67 -21.80
N GLU A 64 -10.57 -10.02 -22.53
CA GLU A 64 -12.00 -10.38 -22.56
C GLU A 64 -12.23 -11.77 -23.19
N LEU A 65 -11.41 -12.15 -24.19
CA LEU A 65 -11.46 -13.46 -24.84
C LEU A 65 -10.68 -14.56 -24.10
N GLY A 66 -9.98 -14.25 -23.01
CA GLY A 66 -9.17 -15.20 -22.26
C GLY A 66 -7.95 -15.76 -23.03
N GLU A 67 -7.37 -14.98 -23.93
CA GLU A 67 -6.25 -15.41 -24.79
C GLU A 67 -4.86 -15.27 -24.13
N LEU A 68 -4.81 -14.74 -22.91
CA LEU A 68 -3.59 -14.41 -22.16
C LEU A 68 -3.41 -15.37 -20.98
N ASP A 69 -2.14 -15.67 -20.68
CA ASP A 69 -1.82 -16.60 -19.59
C ASP A 69 -1.36 -15.89 -18.32
N LEU A 70 -0.73 -14.71 -18.43
CA LEU A 70 -0.16 -13.97 -17.29
C LEU A 70 -0.04 -12.48 -17.59
N ILE A 71 -0.11 -11.64 -16.56
CA ILE A 71 0.08 -10.19 -16.65
C ILE A 71 1.27 -9.72 -15.80
N ILE A 72 2.12 -8.86 -16.35
CA ILE A 72 3.16 -8.12 -15.62
C ILE A 72 2.82 -6.63 -15.64
N ALA A 73 2.39 -6.13 -14.48
CA ALA A 73 2.19 -4.72 -14.19
C ALA A 73 3.49 -4.09 -13.68
N HIS A 74 3.83 -2.89 -14.12
CA HIS A 74 5.08 -2.20 -13.77
C HIS A 74 4.89 -1.01 -12.83
N ASN A 75 3.66 -0.77 -12.40
CA ASN A 75 3.28 0.21 -11.40
C ASN A 75 1.83 -0.09 -10.93
N ILE A 76 1.34 0.67 -9.95
CA ILE A 76 -0.02 0.51 -9.41
C ILE A 76 -1.11 0.86 -10.45
N LYS A 77 -0.87 1.81 -11.35
CA LYS A 77 -1.82 2.18 -12.42
C LYS A 77 -2.09 1.00 -13.36
N ASP A 78 -1.06 0.26 -13.75
CA ASP A 78 -1.17 -0.93 -14.59
C ASP A 78 -2.02 -2.01 -13.89
N LEU A 79 -1.81 -2.21 -12.57
CA LEU A 79 -2.60 -3.18 -11.78
C LEU A 79 -4.08 -2.82 -11.72
N ILE A 80 -4.41 -1.54 -11.51
CA ILE A 80 -5.80 -1.05 -11.49
C ILE A 80 -6.49 -1.36 -12.82
N GLU A 81 -5.79 -1.21 -13.94
CA GLU A 81 -6.33 -1.47 -15.28
C GLU A 81 -6.71 -2.95 -15.51
N VAL A 82 -6.07 -3.88 -14.81
CA VAL A 82 -6.28 -5.32 -15.00
C VAL A 82 -6.86 -6.04 -13.78
N LYS A 83 -7.29 -5.30 -12.75
CA LYS A 83 -7.68 -5.87 -11.44
C LYS A 83 -8.81 -6.90 -11.55
N ASP A 84 -9.75 -6.69 -12.47
CA ASP A 84 -10.98 -7.48 -12.60
C ASP A 84 -10.78 -8.80 -13.38
N TYR A 85 -9.62 -9.01 -14.01
CA TYR A 85 -9.34 -10.23 -14.77
C TYR A 85 -8.73 -11.32 -13.90
N SER A 86 -9.29 -12.53 -13.94
CA SER A 86 -8.81 -13.68 -13.17
C SER A 86 -7.62 -14.38 -13.86
N LEU A 87 -6.46 -13.73 -13.84
CA LEU A 87 -5.18 -14.24 -14.35
C LEU A 87 -4.09 -14.12 -13.27
N PRO A 88 -3.02 -14.93 -13.33
CA PRO A 88 -1.84 -14.69 -12.51
C PRO A 88 -1.25 -13.32 -12.85
N LYS A 89 -0.93 -12.54 -11.82
CA LYS A 89 -0.40 -11.18 -11.94
C LYS A 89 0.93 -11.04 -11.21
N ILE A 90 1.85 -10.30 -11.82
CA ILE A 90 3.10 -9.86 -11.22
C ILE A 90 3.11 -8.34 -11.19
N ALA A 91 3.47 -7.76 -10.04
CA ALA A 91 3.69 -6.32 -9.88
C ALA A 91 5.18 -6.05 -9.74
N VAL A 92 5.74 -5.16 -10.56
CA VAL A 92 7.16 -4.78 -10.54
C VAL A 92 7.31 -3.38 -10.01
N PHE A 93 8.13 -3.20 -8.98
CA PHE A 93 8.38 -1.92 -8.35
C PHE A 93 9.73 -1.35 -8.81
N HIS A 94 9.67 -0.32 -9.66
CA HIS A 94 10.85 0.32 -10.29
C HIS A 94 11.38 1.54 -9.56
N ASN A 95 10.66 2.09 -8.58
CA ASN A 95 11.06 3.25 -7.78
C ASN A 95 10.93 2.93 -6.29
N CYS A 96 11.63 3.70 -5.46
CA CYS A 96 11.36 3.76 -4.01
C CYS A 96 10.03 4.49 -3.77
N LEU A 97 9.19 3.99 -2.86
CA LEU A 97 7.95 4.65 -2.45
C LEU A 97 8.22 6.03 -1.85
N SER A 98 9.29 6.16 -1.05
CA SER A 98 9.73 7.44 -0.49
C SER A 98 10.03 8.46 -1.58
N THR A 99 10.50 8.01 -2.74
CA THR A 99 10.77 8.87 -3.90
C THR A 99 9.49 9.25 -4.62
N GLU A 100 8.57 8.29 -4.81
CA GLU A 100 7.25 8.58 -5.37
C GLU A 100 6.48 9.61 -4.51
N ILE A 101 6.57 9.49 -3.18
CA ILE A 101 5.94 10.44 -2.23
C ILE A 101 6.67 11.79 -2.23
N ALA A 102 8.01 11.79 -2.11
CA ALA A 102 8.79 13.03 -1.97
C ALA A 102 8.76 13.89 -3.23
N LEU A 103 8.78 13.26 -4.41
CA LEU A 103 8.52 13.98 -5.65
C LEU A 103 7.10 14.58 -5.58
N GLY A 104 6.09 13.81 -5.17
CA GLY A 104 4.68 14.21 -5.15
C GLY A 104 4.28 15.50 -4.40
N LYS A 105 5.14 16.08 -3.54
CA LYS A 105 4.95 17.32 -2.75
C LYS A 105 3.68 17.42 -1.87
N ASP A 106 2.74 16.49 -1.97
CA ASP A 106 1.56 16.35 -1.13
C ASP A 106 1.85 15.55 0.14
N LYS A 107 1.08 15.81 1.20
CA LYS A 107 1.13 15.08 2.47
C LYS A 107 0.43 13.70 2.34
N VAL A 108 0.91 12.86 1.44
CA VAL A 108 0.43 11.47 1.34
C VAL A 108 0.96 10.71 2.56
N ASN A 109 0.06 10.27 3.44
CA ASN A 109 0.45 9.40 4.55
C ASN A 109 0.85 8.04 3.98
N ARG A 110 2.14 7.70 4.13
CA ARG A 110 2.73 6.45 3.64
C ARG A 110 1.95 5.21 4.10
N GLN A 111 1.53 5.16 5.36
CA GLN A 111 0.80 4.01 5.90
C GLN A 111 -0.61 3.90 5.30
N GLU A 112 -1.28 5.04 5.11
CA GLU A 112 -2.59 5.09 4.48
C GLU A 112 -2.52 4.62 3.02
N TYR A 113 -1.52 5.10 2.26
CA TYR A 113 -1.27 4.65 0.91
C TYR A 113 -0.99 3.14 0.84
N LEU A 114 -0.12 2.62 1.72
CA LEU A 114 0.17 1.18 1.80
C LEU A 114 -1.08 0.35 2.14
N ASN A 115 -1.94 0.84 3.05
CA ASN A 115 -3.19 0.17 3.40
C ASN A 115 -4.15 0.11 2.20
N GLN A 116 -4.24 1.18 1.41
CA GLN A 116 -5.08 1.24 0.21
C GLN A 116 -4.59 0.26 -0.87
N ILE A 117 -3.29 0.24 -1.17
CA ILE A 117 -2.76 -0.64 -2.22
C ILE A 117 -2.72 -2.11 -1.82
N ASN A 118 -2.67 -2.45 -0.53
CA ASN A 118 -2.64 -3.85 -0.08
C ASN A 118 -3.85 -4.65 -0.58
N LEU A 119 -5.00 -4.00 -0.77
CA LEU A 119 -6.18 -4.62 -1.37
C LEU A 119 -5.96 -4.99 -2.85
N LEU A 120 -5.25 -4.13 -3.60
CA LEU A 120 -4.91 -4.36 -5.01
C LEU A 120 -3.81 -5.41 -5.20
N LEU A 121 -2.92 -5.54 -4.21
CA LEU A 121 -1.83 -6.51 -4.22
C LEU A 121 -2.24 -7.90 -3.71
N ARG A 122 -3.48 -8.06 -3.22
CA ARG A 122 -4.02 -9.37 -2.87
C ARG A 122 -3.94 -10.27 -4.10
N ASP A 123 -3.39 -11.46 -3.91
CA ASP A 123 -3.29 -12.47 -4.97
C ASP A 123 -2.34 -12.08 -6.13
N VAL A 124 -1.47 -11.08 -5.94
CA VAL A 124 -0.46 -10.59 -6.89
C VAL A 124 0.95 -10.92 -6.37
N LYS A 125 1.85 -11.36 -7.27
CA LYS A 125 3.25 -11.61 -6.92
C LYS A 125 4.05 -10.31 -7.05
N ASN A 126 4.62 -9.83 -5.94
CA ASN A 126 5.44 -8.63 -5.92
C ASN A 126 6.90 -8.93 -6.31
N VAL A 127 7.48 -8.10 -7.17
CA VAL A 127 8.87 -8.16 -7.62
C VAL A 127 9.53 -6.81 -7.41
N PHE A 128 10.67 -6.82 -6.72
CA PHE A 128 11.51 -5.66 -6.51
C PHE A 128 12.79 -5.79 -7.32
N ILE A 129 13.17 -4.73 -8.03
CA ILE A 129 14.42 -4.74 -8.82
C ILE A 129 15.67 -4.43 -7.99
N SER A 130 15.49 -4.10 -6.71
CA SER A 130 16.58 -3.89 -5.76
C SER A 130 16.14 -4.09 -4.31
N GLU A 131 17.11 -4.34 -3.45
CA GLU A 131 16.87 -4.52 -2.02
C GLU A 131 16.45 -3.21 -1.36
N ARG A 132 16.98 -2.06 -1.82
CA ARG A 132 16.59 -0.73 -1.33
C ARG A 132 15.11 -0.49 -1.56
N LYS A 133 14.62 -0.75 -2.78
CA LYS A 133 13.22 -0.59 -3.14
C LYS A 133 12.33 -1.53 -2.32
N ARG A 134 12.71 -2.80 -2.13
CA ARG A 134 11.96 -3.73 -1.28
C ARG A 134 11.80 -3.22 0.15
N GLN A 135 12.90 -2.80 0.76
CA GLN A 135 12.92 -2.23 2.11
C GLN A 135 12.13 -0.92 2.18
N ASP A 136 12.26 -0.08 1.16
CA ASP A 136 11.58 1.20 1.07
C ASP A 136 10.09 1.07 0.75
N TRP A 137 9.60 -0.04 0.23
CA TRP A 137 8.16 -0.31 0.16
C TRP A 137 7.65 -1.00 1.43
N GLY A 138 8.48 -1.81 2.09
CA GLY A 138 8.08 -2.55 3.30
C GLY A 138 7.08 -3.67 2.99
N LEU A 139 7.12 -4.20 1.77
CA LEU A 139 6.24 -5.27 1.29
C LEU A 139 7.05 -6.56 1.05
N ASP A 140 6.41 -7.69 1.26
CA ASP A 140 6.97 -8.99 0.87
C ASP A 140 7.00 -9.13 -0.66
N GLY A 141 8.10 -9.64 -1.19
CA GLY A 141 8.29 -9.83 -2.63
C GLY A 141 9.64 -10.43 -3.01
N GLU A 142 9.70 -10.94 -4.25
CA GLU A 142 10.90 -11.53 -4.83
C GLU A 142 11.85 -10.43 -5.30
N LEU A 143 13.15 -10.62 -5.03
CA LEU A 143 14.20 -9.69 -5.47
C LEU A 143 14.78 -10.16 -6.79
N ILE A 144 14.64 -9.35 -7.85
CA ILE A 144 15.26 -9.60 -9.16
C ILE A 144 16.15 -8.42 -9.54
N LEU A 145 17.43 -8.52 -9.16
CA LEU A 145 18.44 -7.55 -9.56
C LEU A 145 18.60 -7.49 -11.09
N PRO A 146 19.01 -6.34 -11.66
CA PRO A 146 19.29 -6.22 -13.08
C PRO A 146 20.29 -7.28 -13.60
N GLY A 147 20.14 -7.63 -14.87
CA GLY A 147 21.08 -8.49 -15.59
C GLY A 147 21.75 -7.74 -16.73
N ILE A 148 23.08 -7.85 -16.85
CA ILE A 148 23.84 -7.26 -17.95
C ILE A 148 24.56 -8.36 -18.73
N ASP A 149 24.50 -8.29 -20.07
CA ASP A 149 25.32 -9.10 -20.96
C ASP A 149 26.57 -8.34 -21.39
N ILE A 150 27.72 -8.65 -20.79
CA ILE A 150 28.97 -7.95 -21.08
C ILE A 150 29.39 -8.08 -22.55
N SER A 151 28.95 -9.14 -23.25
CA SER A 151 29.29 -9.33 -24.66
C SER A 151 28.71 -8.22 -25.57
N ASP A 152 27.63 -7.55 -25.14
CA ASP A 152 27.01 -6.44 -25.89
C ASP A 152 27.78 -5.11 -25.73
N TYR A 153 28.61 -4.97 -24.68
CA TYR A 153 29.17 -3.67 -24.26
C TYR A 153 30.70 -3.55 -24.37
N GLY A 154 31.47 -4.62 -24.24
CA GLY A 154 32.94 -4.57 -24.07
C GLY A 154 33.71 -3.72 -25.08
N GLY A 155 34.96 -3.34 -24.80
CA GLY A 155 35.80 -2.57 -25.74
C GLY A 155 36.08 -1.13 -25.31
N TYR A 156 36.11 -0.87 -24.01
CA TYR A 156 36.55 0.41 -23.46
C TYR A 156 37.99 0.77 -23.90
N ARG A 157 38.13 2.01 -24.37
CA ARG A 157 39.39 2.59 -24.87
C ARG A 157 39.78 3.82 -24.03
N GLY A 158 38.80 4.60 -23.62
CA GLY A 158 38.93 5.78 -22.76
C GLY A 158 39.79 6.87 -23.38
N GLU A 159 39.76 7.09 -24.70
CA GLU A 159 40.63 8.02 -25.42
C GLU A 159 40.26 9.50 -25.25
N ARG A 160 39.01 9.83 -24.86
CA ARG A 160 38.55 11.19 -24.59
C ARG A 160 38.68 11.51 -23.10
N ASP A 161 39.38 12.58 -22.77
CA ASP A 161 39.55 13.15 -21.42
C ASP A 161 38.29 13.89 -20.95
N THR A 162 37.16 13.19 -20.96
CA THR A 162 35.84 13.71 -20.61
C THR A 162 35.12 12.78 -19.65
N VAL A 163 34.34 13.36 -18.74
CA VAL A 163 33.40 12.67 -17.86
C VAL A 163 32.11 12.41 -18.62
N LEU A 164 31.54 11.22 -18.49
CA LEU A 164 30.26 10.85 -19.10
C LEU A 164 29.15 10.85 -18.05
N ARG A 165 28.03 11.50 -18.40
CA ARG A 165 26.73 11.39 -17.71
C ARG A 165 25.71 10.84 -18.68
N VAL A 166 24.93 9.86 -18.25
CA VAL A 166 23.83 9.28 -19.04
C VAL A 166 22.59 9.18 -18.18
N GLY A 167 21.54 9.89 -18.58
CA GLY A 167 20.26 9.91 -17.88
C GLY A 167 19.31 10.92 -18.48
N ASN A 168 18.02 10.74 -18.22
CA ASN A 168 16.98 11.68 -18.64
C ASN A 168 16.52 12.49 -17.43
N LEU A 169 16.08 13.72 -17.66
CA LEU A 169 15.50 14.61 -16.67
C LEU A 169 16.31 14.65 -15.36
N MET A 170 17.64 14.71 -15.47
CA MET A 170 18.53 14.54 -14.31
C MET A 170 18.44 15.71 -13.34
N GLN A 171 18.25 16.92 -13.85
CA GLN A 171 18.13 18.12 -13.02
C GLN A 171 16.72 18.25 -12.41
N GLU A 172 15.70 17.81 -13.15
CA GLU A 172 14.32 17.78 -12.69
C GLU A 172 14.16 16.71 -11.61
N ARG A 173 14.82 15.56 -11.77
CA ARG A 173 14.82 14.46 -10.79
C ARG A 173 16.03 14.50 -9.86
N ASP A 174 16.50 15.69 -9.52
CA ASP A 174 17.74 15.88 -8.73
C ASP A 174 17.68 15.13 -7.38
N LEU A 175 16.50 15.07 -6.77
CA LEU A 175 16.25 14.33 -5.53
C LEU A 175 16.76 12.88 -5.58
N MET A 176 16.56 12.17 -6.70
CA MET A 176 17.02 10.79 -6.88
C MET A 176 18.33 10.69 -7.66
N MET A 177 18.56 11.56 -8.65
CA MET A 177 19.71 11.48 -9.57
C MET A 177 20.97 12.20 -9.04
N GLY A 178 20.81 13.09 -8.05
CA GLY A 178 21.87 13.90 -7.45
C GLY A 178 22.69 14.70 -8.47
N TYR A 179 22.03 15.28 -9.47
CA TYR A 179 22.65 16.13 -10.47
C TYR A 179 23.40 17.33 -9.86
N SER A 180 22.83 17.99 -8.84
CA SER A 180 23.49 19.09 -8.12
C SER A 180 24.81 18.65 -7.47
N ASP A 181 24.86 17.43 -6.95
CA ASP A 181 26.10 16.87 -6.39
C ASP A 181 27.06 16.44 -7.49
N SER A 182 26.54 15.90 -8.60
CA SER A 182 27.32 15.64 -9.82
C SER A 182 28.04 16.89 -10.31
N GLN A 183 27.39 18.07 -10.25
CA GLN A 183 27.99 19.35 -10.64
C GLN A 183 29.14 19.74 -9.72
N LYS A 184 28.97 19.63 -8.40
CA LYS A 184 30.03 19.91 -7.42
C LYS A 184 31.22 18.97 -7.61
N ILE A 185 30.97 17.67 -7.80
CA ILE A 185 32.02 16.66 -7.97
C ILE A 185 32.77 16.84 -9.29
N VAL A 186 32.07 17.13 -10.41
CA VAL A 186 32.74 17.32 -11.70
C VAL A 186 33.46 18.67 -11.77
N GLY A 187 32.92 19.74 -11.22
CA GLY A 187 33.52 21.07 -11.28
C GLY A 187 33.79 21.50 -12.73
N GLU A 188 35.01 21.98 -13.00
CA GLU A 188 35.44 22.50 -14.30
C GLU A 188 35.91 21.42 -15.31
N HIS A 189 35.80 20.13 -14.98
CA HIS A 189 36.24 19.05 -15.86
C HIS A 189 35.35 18.94 -17.11
N PRO A 190 35.89 18.54 -18.28
CA PRO A 190 35.09 18.33 -19.49
C PRO A 190 34.02 17.26 -19.26
N VAL A 191 32.78 17.54 -19.67
CA VAL A 191 31.65 16.62 -19.51
C VAL A 191 30.90 16.40 -20.82
N THR A 192 30.46 15.16 -21.05
CA THR A 192 29.54 14.76 -22.10
C THR A 192 28.27 14.24 -21.43
N THR A 193 27.13 14.82 -21.76
CA THR A 193 25.83 14.43 -21.21
C THR A 193 24.94 13.86 -22.30
N LEU A 194 24.46 12.63 -22.10
CA LEU A 194 23.51 11.98 -22.99
C LEU A 194 22.14 11.77 -22.31
N GLY A 195 21.08 12.10 -23.04
CA GLY A 195 19.69 11.93 -22.63
C GLY A 195 18.85 13.19 -22.82
N ILE A 196 17.56 13.07 -22.51
CA ILE A 196 16.58 14.15 -22.56
C ILE A 196 16.75 15.01 -21.31
N ASN A 197 17.52 16.10 -21.39
CA ASN A 197 17.73 17.01 -20.26
C ASN A 197 17.62 18.45 -20.75
N PRO A 198 16.42 19.05 -20.73
CA PRO A 198 16.20 20.37 -21.31
C PRO A 198 17.02 21.48 -20.61
N ASN A 199 17.30 21.31 -19.31
CA ASN A 199 18.00 22.30 -18.50
C ASN A 199 19.52 22.07 -18.38
N ILE A 200 20.07 21.03 -19.02
CA ILE A 200 21.51 20.74 -18.98
C ILE A 200 22.17 21.18 -20.30
N PRO A 201 23.02 22.23 -20.30
CA PRO A 201 23.68 22.72 -21.50
C PRO A 201 24.46 21.61 -22.22
N ASN A 202 24.34 21.57 -23.55
CA ASN A 202 24.99 20.59 -24.42
C ASN A 202 24.59 19.12 -24.18
N SER A 203 23.54 18.85 -23.40
CA SER A 203 22.92 17.52 -23.38
C SER A 203 22.31 17.21 -24.75
N ARG A 204 22.50 15.97 -25.22
CA ARG A 204 21.87 15.50 -26.46
C ARG A 204 21.34 14.08 -26.31
N LEU A 205 20.35 13.72 -27.12
CA LEU A 205 19.96 12.33 -27.30
C LEU A 205 21.09 11.53 -27.97
N SER A 206 21.14 10.24 -27.67
CA SER A 206 21.95 9.29 -28.44
C SER A 206 21.31 9.09 -29.82
N GLU A 207 22.12 8.94 -30.86
CA GLU A 207 21.63 8.66 -32.23
C GLU A 207 21.25 7.18 -32.44
N GLY A 208 21.42 6.35 -31.40
CA GLY A 208 21.14 4.92 -31.38
C GLY A 208 22.06 4.20 -30.41
N PHE A 209 22.01 2.86 -30.40
CA PHE A 209 22.83 2.09 -29.46
C PHE A 209 24.33 2.20 -29.72
N GLN A 210 24.73 2.27 -31.00
CA GLN A 210 26.15 2.37 -31.34
C GLN A 210 26.76 3.69 -30.86
N ASP A 211 26.04 4.82 -30.98
CA ASP A 211 26.51 6.12 -30.47
C ASP A 211 26.62 6.11 -28.95
N LEU A 212 25.62 5.55 -28.24
CA LEU A 212 25.68 5.37 -26.79
C LEU A 212 26.92 4.56 -26.38
N LEU A 213 27.16 3.46 -27.09
CA LEU A 213 28.27 2.55 -26.86
C LEU A 213 29.64 3.20 -27.16
N GLU A 214 29.76 4.01 -28.21
CA GLU A 214 30.97 4.79 -28.49
C GLU A 214 31.24 5.85 -27.39
N ASN A 215 30.20 6.37 -26.74
CA ASN A 215 30.37 7.27 -25.60
C ASN A 215 30.84 6.54 -24.35
N PHE A 216 30.25 5.39 -24.00
CA PHE A 216 30.78 4.60 -22.89
C PHE A 216 32.21 4.09 -23.15
N ARG A 217 32.53 3.66 -24.37
CA ARG A 217 33.87 3.15 -24.72
C ARG A 217 34.92 4.25 -24.81
N GLY A 218 34.52 5.45 -25.25
CA GLY A 218 35.45 6.53 -25.61
C GLY A 218 35.70 7.56 -24.50
N CYS A 219 34.72 7.85 -23.65
CA CYS A 219 34.89 8.77 -22.50
C CYS A 219 35.70 8.10 -21.39
N ARG A 220 36.40 8.86 -20.55
CA ARG A 220 37.35 8.27 -19.59
C ARG A 220 36.72 7.83 -18.29
N VAL A 221 35.77 8.59 -17.75
CA VAL A 221 35.17 8.33 -16.43
C VAL A 221 33.67 8.49 -16.49
N PHE A 222 32.93 7.57 -15.88
CA PHE A 222 31.49 7.71 -15.70
C PHE A 222 31.21 8.26 -14.31
N ILE A 223 30.26 9.20 -14.19
CA ILE A 223 29.84 9.70 -12.88
C ILE A 223 28.43 9.21 -12.52
N ASN A 224 28.29 8.65 -11.32
CA ASN A 224 27.00 8.26 -10.74
C ASN A 224 26.76 9.01 -9.42
N THR A 225 25.60 9.65 -9.27
CA THR A 225 25.33 10.52 -8.11
C THR A 225 23.99 10.25 -7.45
N THR A 226 23.47 9.03 -7.58
CA THR A 226 22.21 8.61 -6.98
C THR A 226 22.19 8.81 -5.46
N VAL A 227 21.11 9.41 -4.95
CA VAL A 227 20.97 9.80 -3.54
C VAL A 227 20.47 8.61 -2.70
N ASP A 228 21.19 8.25 -1.63
CA ASP A 228 20.92 7.04 -0.80
C ASP A 228 19.50 7.01 -0.23
N GLU A 229 18.98 8.18 0.13
CA GLU A 229 17.64 8.38 0.67
C GLU A 229 16.54 8.05 -0.35
N TYR A 230 16.80 8.16 -1.65
CA TYR A 230 15.76 8.11 -2.69
C TYR A 230 16.02 7.07 -3.79
N GLU A 231 17.24 6.54 -3.92
CA GLU A 231 17.56 5.65 -5.03
C GLU A 231 18.68 4.65 -4.69
N ASP A 232 18.72 3.56 -5.44
CA ASP A 232 19.84 2.63 -5.43
C ASP A 232 21.15 3.29 -5.87
N GLY A 233 22.26 2.81 -5.34
CA GLY A 233 23.62 3.27 -5.61
C GLY A 233 24.17 2.86 -6.97
N TYR A 234 23.28 2.38 -7.84
CA TYR A 234 23.52 2.03 -9.22
C TYR A 234 22.23 2.21 -10.01
N ASN A 235 22.38 2.68 -11.24
CA ASN A 235 21.35 2.64 -12.26
C ASN A 235 21.82 1.79 -13.44
N LEU A 236 20.94 1.53 -14.41
CA LEU A 236 21.30 0.69 -15.55
C LEU A 236 22.48 1.28 -16.33
N SER A 237 22.49 2.59 -16.58
CA SER A 237 23.57 3.28 -17.30
C SER A 237 24.95 3.12 -16.65
N MET A 238 25.01 3.15 -15.31
CA MET A 238 26.24 2.89 -14.56
C MET A 238 26.72 1.45 -14.76
N LEU A 239 25.81 0.48 -14.67
CA LEU A 239 26.14 -0.93 -14.90
C LEU A 239 26.59 -1.17 -16.35
N GLU A 240 25.97 -0.50 -17.32
CA GLU A 240 26.39 -0.50 -18.73
C GLU A 240 27.78 0.09 -18.92
N ALA A 241 28.08 1.24 -18.30
CA ALA A 241 29.42 1.84 -18.31
C ALA A 241 30.46 0.86 -17.76
N MET A 242 30.21 0.30 -16.58
CA MET A 242 31.09 -0.70 -15.96
C MET A 242 31.25 -1.93 -16.87
N ALA A 243 30.19 -2.40 -17.52
CA ALA A 243 30.23 -3.54 -18.44
C ALA A 243 31.11 -3.30 -19.68
N THR A 244 31.30 -2.06 -20.12
CA THR A 244 32.25 -1.75 -21.20
C THR A 244 33.71 -1.85 -20.75
N GLY A 245 33.95 -1.74 -19.43
CA GLY A 245 35.27 -1.58 -18.84
C GLY A 245 35.61 -0.13 -18.45
N MET A 246 34.61 0.75 -18.33
CA MET A 246 34.78 2.15 -17.92
C MET A 246 34.84 2.27 -16.39
N PRO A 247 35.78 3.03 -15.81
CA PRO A 247 35.80 3.30 -14.38
C PRO A 247 34.67 4.27 -14.00
N VAL A 248 34.13 4.08 -12.79
CA VAL A 248 33.06 4.91 -12.23
C VAL A 248 33.57 5.68 -11.02
N VAL A 249 33.19 6.95 -10.94
CA VAL A 249 33.26 7.77 -9.73
C VAL A 249 31.83 7.97 -9.24
N SER A 250 31.55 7.61 -8.00
CA SER A 250 30.20 7.64 -7.43
C SER A 250 30.14 8.47 -6.16
N SER A 251 29.04 9.20 -5.95
CA SER A 251 28.67 9.63 -4.59
C SER A 251 28.39 8.40 -3.72
N TRP A 252 28.56 8.54 -2.41
CA TRP A 252 28.30 7.46 -1.47
C TRP A 252 26.83 7.04 -1.49
N ASN A 253 26.60 5.74 -1.62
CA ASN A 253 25.29 5.11 -1.51
C ASN A 253 25.48 3.68 -0.98
N LYS A 254 24.66 3.27 -0.02
CA LYS A 254 24.79 1.99 0.70
C LYS A 254 24.69 0.77 -0.22
N SER A 255 23.92 0.89 -1.30
CA SER A 255 23.66 -0.21 -2.23
C SER A 255 24.59 -0.21 -3.45
N SER A 256 25.53 0.74 -3.54
CA SER A 256 26.45 0.82 -4.67
C SER A 256 27.35 -0.43 -4.78
N PRO A 257 27.61 -0.95 -5.99
CA PRO A 257 28.53 -2.07 -6.18
C PRO A 257 30.01 -1.66 -6.12
N ILE A 258 30.30 -0.35 -6.01
CA ILE A 258 31.66 0.20 -6.00
C ILE A 258 32.31 0.03 -4.62
N GLU A 259 33.54 -0.46 -4.64
CA GLU A 259 34.47 -0.48 -3.52
C GLU A 259 35.58 0.52 -3.83
N ASP A 260 35.71 1.53 -2.97
CA ASP A 260 36.62 2.66 -3.15
C ASP A 260 38.06 2.21 -3.43
N GLY A 261 38.64 2.77 -4.50
CA GLY A 261 39.99 2.48 -4.97
C GLY A 261 40.20 1.09 -5.59
N LYS A 262 39.17 0.22 -5.65
CA LYS A 262 39.31 -1.16 -6.18
C LYS A 262 38.67 -1.35 -7.55
N ASN A 263 37.41 -0.94 -7.71
CA ASN A 263 36.64 -1.09 -8.95
C ASN A 263 35.96 0.23 -9.38
N GLY A 264 36.27 1.32 -8.68
CA GLY A 264 35.82 2.68 -8.89
C GLY A 264 36.24 3.53 -7.69
N TYR A 265 35.74 4.76 -7.61
CA TYR A 265 35.87 5.62 -6.43
C TYR A 265 34.50 5.96 -5.87
N ILE A 266 34.36 5.94 -4.55
CA ILE A 266 33.10 6.24 -3.87
C ILE A 266 33.33 6.92 -2.52
N SER A 267 32.69 8.07 -2.30
CA SER A 267 32.88 8.85 -1.07
C SER A 267 31.72 9.81 -0.80
N ARG A 268 31.63 10.28 0.44
CA ARG A 268 30.79 11.44 0.83
C ARG A 268 31.53 12.76 0.64
N ASP A 269 32.84 12.71 0.45
CA ASP A 269 33.71 13.87 0.23
C ASP A 269 33.76 14.20 -1.27
N PHE A 270 33.17 15.33 -1.66
CA PHE A 270 33.09 15.75 -3.06
C PHE A 270 34.42 16.25 -3.60
N ASP A 271 35.27 16.85 -2.76
CA ASP A 271 36.59 17.33 -3.16
C ASP A 271 37.49 16.14 -3.48
N TYR A 272 37.45 15.10 -2.65
CA TYR A 272 38.13 13.83 -2.94
C TYR A 272 37.66 13.20 -4.27
N LEU A 273 36.35 13.17 -4.54
CA LEU A 273 35.83 12.61 -5.78
C LEU A 273 36.25 13.45 -7.00
N ASN A 274 36.32 14.78 -6.86
CA ASN A 274 36.85 15.67 -7.88
C ASN A 274 38.33 15.39 -8.18
N GLU A 275 39.16 15.23 -7.14
CA GLU A 275 40.57 14.83 -7.27
C GLU A 275 40.72 13.46 -7.96
N CYS A 276 39.83 12.52 -7.66
CA CYS A 276 39.80 11.21 -8.32
C CYS A 276 39.45 11.32 -9.81
N ILE A 277 38.52 12.20 -10.18
CA ILE A 277 38.22 12.51 -11.58
C ILE A 277 39.46 13.08 -12.27
N ASP A 278 40.10 14.10 -11.69
CA ASP A 278 41.32 14.71 -12.25
C ASP A 278 42.43 13.67 -12.46
N PHE A 279 42.63 12.80 -11.47
CA PHE A 279 43.58 11.69 -11.54
C PHE A 279 43.27 10.74 -12.70
N LEU A 280 42.03 10.26 -12.82
CA LEU A 280 41.64 9.34 -13.89
C LEU A 280 41.69 9.98 -15.28
N LEU A 281 41.35 11.26 -15.39
CA LEU A 281 41.45 12.02 -16.63
C LEU A 281 42.91 12.12 -17.12
N LYS A 282 43.87 12.34 -16.20
CA LYS A 282 45.30 12.44 -16.50
C LYS A 282 46.00 11.09 -16.68
N ASN A 283 45.45 9.99 -16.15
CA ASN A 283 46.10 8.67 -16.10
C ASN A 283 45.28 7.57 -16.81
N PRO A 284 45.30 7.49 -18.16
CA PRO A 284 44.48 6.56 -18.93
C PRO A 284 44.76 5.07 -18.67
N GLU A 285 46.00 4.70 -18.31
CA GLU A 285 46.31 3.30 -17.99
C GLU A 285 45.69 2.86 -16.66
N GLU A 286 45.69 3.73 -15.65
CA GLU A 286 45.02 3.44 -14.37
C GLU A 286 43.49 3.42 -14.55
N ALA A 287 42.93 4.30 -15.38
CA ALA A 287 41.52 4.25 -15.76
C ALA A 287 41.12 2.90 -16.38
N ARG A 288 41.92 2.36 -17.30
CA ARG A 288 41.68 1.01 -17.88
C ARG A 288 41.82 -0.11 -16.86
N LYS A 289 42.79 -0.01 -15.94
CA LYS A 289 43.01 -1.01 -14.90
C LYS A 289 41.84 -1.05 -13.91
N LEU A 290 41.37 0.11 -13.46
CA LEU A 290 40.24 0.24 -12.55
C LEU A 290 38.93 -0.19 -13.23
N GLY A 291 38.70 0.25 -14.46
CA GLY A 291 37.53 -0.11 -15.25
C GLY A 291 37.43 -1.62 -15.58
N LYS A 292 38.56 -2.34 -15.73
CA LYS A 292 38.55 -3.82 -15.82
C LYS A 292 38.01 -4.48 -14.56
N GLN A 293 38.30 -3.94 -13.38
CA GLN A 293 37.74 -4.45 -12.12
C GLN A 293 36.24 -4.11 -12.01
N ALA A 294 35.83 -2.94 -12.52
CA ALA A 294 34.41 -2.57 -12.63
C ALA A 294 33.63 -3.57 -13.50
N GLN A 295 34.16 -3.91 -14.68
CA GLN A 295 33.55 -4.90 -15.58
C GLN A 295 33.43 -6.28 -14.92
N LYS A 296 34.48 -6.73 -14.22
CA LYS A 296 34.45 -7.99 -13.46
C LYS A 296 33.37 -7.96 -12.36
N THR A 297 33.22 -6.82 -11.69
CA THR A 297 32.18 -6.64 -10.67
C THR A 297 30.77 -6.80 -11.27
N VAL A 298 30.51 -6.25 -12.45
CA VAL A 298 29.23 -6.45 -13.16
C VAL A 298 29.02 -7.92 -13.52
N GLN A 299 30.06 -8.60 -14.00
CA GLN A 299 30.00 -10.02 -14.35
C GLN A 299 29.60 -10.90 -13.17
N GLU A 300 30.14 -10.60 -11.98
CA GLU A 300 29.92 -11.38 -10.77
C GLU A 300 28.59 -11.00 -10.08
N LYS A 301 28.31 -9.71 -9.96
CA LYS A 301 27.16 -9.20 -9.19
C LYS A 301 25.87 -9.07 -9.99
N PHE A 302 25.91 -8.93 -11.32
CA PHE A 302 24.74 -8.70 -12.19
C PHE A 302 24.71 -9.58 -13.47
N PRO A 303 24.97 -10.91 -13.37
CA PRO A 303 24.98 -11.76 -14.55
C PRO A 303 23.58 -11.91 -15.18
N LEU A 304 23.49 -11.80 -16.50
CA LEU A 304 22.26 -12.03 -17.27
C LEU A 304 21.59 -13.38 -16.93
N THR A 305 22.38 -14.45 -16.72
CA THR A 305 21.85 -15.78 -16.42
C THR A 305 21.03 -15.82 -15.13
N ARG A 306 21.45 -15.08 -14.09
CA ARG A 306 20.68 -14.97 -12.83
C ARG A 306 19.38 -14.22 -13.07
N PHE A 307 19.42 -13.11 -13.80
CA PHE A 307 18.22 -12.32 -14.14
C PHE A 307 17.17 -13.19 -14.87
N VAL A 308 17.59 -13.92 -15.91
CA VAL A 308 16.70 -14.81 -16.69
C VAL A 308 16.13 -15.93 -15.82
N HIS A 309 16.98 -16.59 -15.02
CA HIS A 309 16.53 -17.67 -14.15
C HIS A 309 15.54 -17.19 -13.08
N SER A 310 15.81 -16.03 -12.46
CA SER A 310 14.90 -15.43 -11.48
C SER A 310 13.55 -15.09 -12.10
N TRP A 311 13.52 -14.48 -13.29
CA TRP A 311 12.28 -14.19 -13.99
C TRP A 311 11.49 -15.44 -14.38
N GLN A 312 12.16 -16.47 -14.90
CA GLN A 312 11.52 -17.76 -15.20
C GLN A 312 10.91 -18.39 -13.94
N LYS A 313 11.64 -18.40 -12.82
CA LYS A 313 11.15 -18.90 -11.54
C LYS A 313 9.90 -18.15 -11.10
N VAL A 314 9.92 -16.83 -11.09
CA VAL A 314 8.79 -16.01 -10.63
C VAL A 314 7.57 -16.17 -11.53
N ILE A 315 7.75 -16.13 -12.86
CA ILE A 315 6.66 -16.36 -13.82
C ILE A 315 6.02 -17.73 -13.62
N GLN A 316 6.83 -18.79 -13.49
CA GLN A 316 6.34 -20.13 -13.27
C GLN A 316 5.64 -20.27 -11.92
N GLN A 317 6.22 -19.74 -10.85
CA GLN A 317 5.66 -19.80 -9.51
C GLN A 317 4.32 -19.06 -9.43
N SER A 318 4.22 -17.87 -10.02
CA SER A 318 2.95 -17.12 -10.08
C SER A 318 1.85 -17.90 -10.80
N ALA A 319 2.18 -18.58 -11.90
CA ALA A 319 1.23 -19.43 -12.61
C ALA A 319 0.82 -20.66 -11.78
N LEU A 320 1.78 -21.33 -11.12
CA LEU A 320 1.51 -22.50 -10.28
C LEU A 320 0.64 -22.15 -9.06
N GLU A 321 1.00 -21.10 -8.31
CA GLU A 321 0.23 -20.62 -7.16
C GLU A 321 -1.19 -20.21 -7.56
N PHE A 322 -1.35 -19.58 -8.72
CA PHE A 322 -2.66 -19.27 -9.28
C PHE A 322 -3.47 -20.54 -9.59
N LEU A 323 -2.87 -21.56 -10.21
CA LEU A 323 -3.52 -22.84 -10.51
C LEU A 323 -3.91 -23.59 -9.23
N GLU A 324 -3.03 -23.64 -8.24
CA GLU A 324 -3.30 -24.25 -6.93
C GLU A 324 -4.46 -23.55 -6.23
N ARG A 325 -4.47 -22.21 -6.20
CA ARG A 325 -5.57 -21.43 -5.60
C ARG A 325 -6.89 -21.56 -6.37
N THR A 326 -6.83 -21.73 -7.69
CA THR A 326 -8.01 -21.96 -8.54
C THR A 326 -8.51 -23.42 -8.52
N GLY A 327 -7.89 -24.27 -7.70
CA GLY A 327 -8.34 -25.63 -7.43
C GLY A 327 -7.97 -26.64 -8.53
N VAL A 328 -7.01 -26.30 -9.39
CA VAL A 328 -6.41 -27.21 -10.37
C VAL A 328 -5.30 -28.00 -9.69
N ASN A 329 -5.50 -29.31 -9.53
CA ASN A 329 -4.59 -30.17 -8.77
C ASN A 329 -3.45 -30.71 -9.64
N LEU A 330 -2.35 -29.96 -9.73
CA LEU A 330 -1.20 -30.33 -10.56
C LEU A 330 -0.41 -31.55 -10.04
N GLN A 331 -0.62 -31.97 -8.78
CA GLN A 331 0.16 -33.02 -8.12
C GLN A 331 -0.67 -34.26 -7.73
N ASN A 332 -1.96 -34.30 -8.09
CA ASN A 332 -2.91 -35.32 -7.61
C ASN A 332 -2.93 -35.49 -6.08
N LYS A 333 -2.71 -34.40 -5.33
CA LYS A 333 -2.80 -34.41 -3.86
C LYS A 333 -4.25 -34.18 -3.44
N ASP A 334 -4.91 -35.17 -2.86
CA ASP A 334 -6.24 -34.97 -2.29
C ASP A 334 -6.12 -34.09 -1.03
N ILE A 335 -6.57 -32.84 -1.15
CA ILE A 335 -6.66 -31.88 -0.03
C ILE A 335 -8.06 -32.05 0.58
N PRO A 336 -8.17 -32.30 1.90
CA PRO A 336 -9.46 -32.38 2.60
C PRO A 336 -10.32 -31.14 2.37
N PHE A 337 -11.65 -31.31 2.40
CA PHE A 337 -12.56 -30.21 2.09
C PHE A 337 -12.27 -29.00 2.98
N GLN A 338 -12.06 -29.17 4.29
CA GLN A 338 -11.80 -28.07 5.23
C GLN A 338 -10.47 -27.32 5.00
N GLU A 339 -9.44 -28.03 4.55
CA GLU A 339 -8.10 -27.45 4.33
C GLU A 339 -8.03 -26.58 3.05
N LYS A 340 -9.03 -26.69 2.17
CA LYS A 340 -9.10 -25.86 0.96
C LYS A 340 -9.45 -24.42 1.29
N VAL A 341 -8.50 -23.53 0.99
CA VAL A 341 -8.65 -22.06 1.06
C VAL A 341 -9.77 -21.57 0.14
N ARG A 342 -9.88 -22.13 -1.07
CA ARG A 342 -10.97 -21.85 -2.02
C ARG A 342 -11.64 -23.17 -2.41
N LYS A 343 -12.97 -23.20 -2.40
CA LYS A 343 -13.74 -24.37 -2.87
C LYS A 343 -14.03 -24.26 -4.37
N ASN A 344 -14.06 -25.39 -5.04
CA ASN A 344 -14.52 -25.54 -6.42
C ASN A 344 -16.03 -25.79 -6.43
N VAL A 345 -16.79 -24.81 -6.89
CA VAL A 345 -18.25 -24.83 -6.89
C VAL A 345 -18.75 -24.97 -8.32
N LEU A 346 -19.39 -26.11 -8.63
CA LEU A 346 -20.18 -26.23 -9.85
C LEU A 346 -21.58 -25.72 -9.55
N MET A 347 -21.89 -24.51 -10.00
CA MET A 347 -23.11 -23.79 -9.64
C MET A 347 -24.13 -23.85 -10.79
N ASP A 348 -25.30 -24.41 -10.52
CA ASP A 348 -26.36 -24.66 -11.50
C ASP A 348 -27.57 -23.76 -11.25
N PHE A 349 -27.89 -22.91 -12.22
CA PHE A 349 -29.06 -22.03 -12.19
C PHE A 349 -29.42 -21.53 -13.60
N VAL A 350 -30.59 -20.89 -13.72
CA VAL A 350 -30.93 -20.16 -14.96
C VAL A 350 -30.34 -18.76 -14.89
N SER A 351 -29.44 -18.42 -15.82
CA SER A 351 -28.83 -17.09 -15.85
C SER A 351 -29.88 -16.02 -16.11
N TYR A 352 -30.11 -15.21 -15.08
CA TYR A 352 -31.02 -14.07 -15.06
C TYR A 352 -30.50 -13.05 -14.02
N PRO A 353 -30.15 -11.81 -14.41
CA PRO A 353 -29.41 -10.87 -13.56
C PRO A 353 -30.14 -10.51 -12.25
N ALA A 354 -31.47 -10.40 -12.26
CA ALA A 354 -32.24 -10.08 -11.05
C ALA A 354 -32.66 -11.34 -10.26
N THR A 355 -31.71 -12.23 -9.97
CA THR A 355 -31.95 -13.44 -9.17
C THR A 355 -30.98 -13.57 -8.01
N THR A 356 -31.43 -14.25 -6.96
CA THR A 356 -30.56 -14.64 -5.86
C THR A 356 -29.40 -15.53 -6.31
N ALA A 357 -29.58 -16.33 -7.36
CA ALA A 357 -28.49 -17.13 -7.94
C ALA A 357 -27.36 -16.24 -8.45
N HIS A 358 -27.67 -15.15 -9.15
CA HIS A 358 -26.65 -14.20 -9.62
C HIS A 358 -25.91 -13.52 -8.46
N TYR A 359 -26.60 -13.12 -7.39
CA TYR A 359 -25.95 -12.51 -6.22
C TYR A 359 -25.06 -13.51 -5.46
N LEU A 360 -25.50 -14.77 -5.35
CA LEU A 360 -24.68 -15.84 -4.79
C LEU A 360 -23.46 -16.12 -5.67
N GLU A 361 -23.62 -16.19 -6.99
CA GLU A 361 -22.51 -16.40 -7.93
C GLU A 361 -21.45 -15.31 -7.76
N ARG A 362 -21.87 -14.04 -7.79
CA ARG A 362 -20.98 -12.88 -7.57
C ARG A 362 -20.22 -12.99 -6.25
N ALA A 363 -20.92 -13.33 -5.16
CA ALA A 363 -20.29 -13.46 -3.86
C ALA A 363 -19.39 -14.71 -3.75
N PHE A 364 -19.71 -15.83 -4.43
CA PHE A 364 -18.86 -17.01 -4.48
C PHE A 364 -17.57 -16.71 -5.24
N ARG A 365 -17.64 -16.03 -6.40
CA ARG A 365 -16.47 -15.68 -7.22
C ARG A 365 -15.44 -14.81 -6.49
N LYS A 366 -15.83 -14.10 -5.42
CA LYS A 366 -14.90 -13.31 -4.59
C LYS A 366 -13.86 -14.18 -3.86
N ASN A 367 -14.28 -15.32 -3.31
CA ASN A 367 -13.44 -16.14 -2.42
C ASN A 367 -13.33 -17.61 -2.86
N HIS A 368 -14.06 -18.05 -3.89
CA HIS A 368 -14.16 -19.43 -4.33
C HIS A 368 -14.10 -19.54 -5.85
N ASN A 369 -13.82 -20.75 -6.35
CA ASN A 369 -13.71 -21.01 -7.78
C ASN A 369 -15.06 -21.47 -8.28
N VAL A 370 -15.67 -20.73 -9.19
CA VAL A 370 -17.02 -21.00 -9.68
C VAL A 370 -16.95 -21.32 -11.16
N ILE A 371 -17.49 -22.47 -11.52
CA ILE A 371 -17.91 -22.76 -12.89
C ILE A 371 -19.42 -22.83 -12.87
N THR A 372 -20.07 -21.99 -13.66
CA THR A 372 -21.53 -21.98 -13.75
C THR A 372 -22.03 -22.92 -14.84
N CYS A 373 -23.19 -23.52 -14.58
CA CYS A 373 -23.90 -24.28 -15.57
C CYS A 373 -25.39 -24.00 -15.54
N GLY A 374 -26.08 -24.30 -16.63
CA GLY A 374 -27.52 -24.09 -16.73
C GLY A 374 -27.95 -23.47 -18.04
N SER A 375 -29.22 -23.07 -18.09
CA SER A 375 -29.79 -22.38 -19.23
C SER A 375 -29.72 -20.87 -19.04
N GLN A 376 -29.88 -20.12 -20.12
CA GLN A 376 -30.09 -18.67 -20.05
C GLN A 376 -31.59 -18.37 -20.18
N ILE A 377 -32.06 -17.29 -19.55
CA ILE A 377 -33.41 -16.80 -19.79
C ILE A 377 -33.57 -16.44 -21.27
N ASN A 378 -34.70 -16.83 -21.88
CA ASN A 378 -34.98 -16.55 -23.28
C ASN A 378 -35.97 -15.38 -23.43
N GLU A 379 -36.10 -14.85 -24.66
CA GLU A 379 -37.00 -13.72 -24.94
C GLU A 379 -38.46 -13.99 -24.57
N ASP A 380 -38.92 -15.23 -24.71
CA ASP A 380 -40.30 -15.60 -24.40
C ASP A 380 -40.59 -15.46 -22.90
N ILE A 381 -39.67 -15.89 -22.04
CA ILE A 381 -39.78 -15.72 -20.59
C ILE A 381 -39.61 -14.25 -20.20
N VAL A 382 -38.68 -13.51 -20.83
CA VAL A 382 -38.53 -12.05 -20.61
C VAL A 382 -39.85 -11.32 -20.88
N LYS A 383 -40.53 -11.63 -21.98
CA LYS A 383 -41.85 -11.09 -22.31
C LYS A 383 -42.92 -11.57 -21.33
N LEU A 384 -42.99 -12.87 -21.05
CA LEU A 384 -43.99 -13.46 -20.16
C LEU A 384 -43.94 -12.86 -18.75
N TRP A 385 -42.73 -12.60 -18.25
CA TRP A 385 -42.52 -12.03 -16.92
C TRP A 385 -42.46 -10.50 -16.95
N ASN A 386 -42.72 -9.85 -18.09
CA ASN A 386 -42.67 -8.40 -18.27
C ASN A 386 -41.34 -7.81 -17.77
N LEU A 387 -40.23 -8.45 -18.16
CA LEU A 387 -38.87 -8.13 -17.76
C LEU A 387 -38.13 -7.30 -18.82
N GLU A 388 -38.82 -6.83 -19.85
CA GLU A 388 -38.27 -6.02 -20.95
C GLU A 388 -37.63 -4.71 -20.46
N ALA A 389 -37.98 -4.26 -19.25
CA ALA A 389 -37.38 -3.10 -18.60
C ALA A 389 -36.00 -3.40 -17.96
N LEU A 390 -35.53 -4.66 -17.93
CA LEU A 390 -34.16 -4.96 -17.53
C LEU A 390 -33.21 -4.48 -18.62
N ASN A 391 -32.70 -3.27 -18.48
CA ASN A 391 -31.63 -2.70 -19.30
C ASN A 391 -30.26 -3.28 -18.91
N TRP A 392 -30.14 -4.62 -18.89
CA TRP A 392 -28.95 -5.35 -18.45
C TRP A 392 -28.71 -6.59 -19.32
N GLU A 393 -27.46 -6.82 -19.71
CA GLU A 393 -27.07 -8.02 -20.46
C GLU A 393 -27.11 -9.27 -19.58
N VAL A 394 -27.66 -10.37 -20.13
CA VAL A 394 -27.65 -11.68 -19.49
C VAL A 394 -26.25 -12.28 -19.65
N THR A 395 -25.58 -12.56 -18.53
CA THR A 395 -24.27 -13.22 -18.55
C THR A 395 -24.43 -14.67 -19.00
N PRO A 396 -23.68 -15.15 -20.01
CA PRO A 396 -23.75 -16.55 -20.39
C PRO A 396 -23.21 -17.46 -19.28
N GLN A 397 -23.77 -18.67 -19.16
CA GLN A 397 -23.19 -19.71 -18.31
C GLN A 397 -21.87 -20.21 -18.90
N ASP A 398 -20.93 -20.60 -18.04
CA ASP A 398 -19.67 -21.21 -18.47
C ASP A 398 -19.92 -22.51 -19.25
N ILE A 399 -20.92 -23.30 -18.80
CA ILE A 399 -21.36 -24.53 -19.47
C ILE A 399 -22.88 -24.50 -19.67
N TYR A 400 -23.35 -24.60 -20.91
CA TYR A 400 -24.77 -24.71 -21.17
C TYR A 400 -25.33 -26.05 -20.66
N ARG A 401 -26.40 -25.99 -19.85
CA ARG A 401 -27.17 -27.16 -19.41
C ARG A 401 -28.67 -26.91 -19.59
N GLY A 402 -29.29 -27.62 -20.51
CA GLY A 402 -30.75 -27.68 -20.64
C GLY A 402 -31.38 -28.67 -19.66
N ASN A 403 -32.71 -28.70 -19.58
CA ASN A 403 -33.43 -29.66 -18.72
C ASN A 403 -33.19 -31.15 -19.10
N GLU A 404 -32.80 -31.42 -20.34
CA GLU A 404 -32.47 -32.77 -20.83
C GLU A 404 -30.98 -33.12 -20.68
N THR A 405 -30.13 -32.12 -20.41
CA THR A 405 -28.67 -32.32 -20.29
C THR A 405 -28.34 -32.92 -18.93
N THR A 406 -27.54 -33.98 -18.94
CA THR A 406 -27.11 -34.71 -17.74
C THR A 406 -25.96 -34.00 -17.04
N LEU A 407 -25.80 -34.22 -15.73
CA LEU A 407 -24.65 -33.72 -14.97
C LEU A 407 -23.35 -34.38 -15.46
N GLN A 408 -23.40 -35.63 -15.93
CA GLN A 408 -22.23 -36.29 -16.54
C GLN A 408 -21.71 -35.57 -17.79
N GLU A 409 -22.60 -35.04 -18.63
CA GLU A 409 -22.21 -34.22 -19.81
C GLU A 409 -21.58 -32.90 -19.37
N VAL A 410 -22.15 -32.24 -18.37
CA VAL A 410 -21.59 -31.00 -17.78
C VAL A 410 -20.20 -31.26 -17.21
N MET A 411 -20.03 -32.35 -16.44
CA MET A 411 -18.73 -32.74 -15.86
C MET A 411 -17.67 -33.01 -16.94
N GLY A 412 -18.08 -33.50 -18.13
CA GLY A 412 -17.17 -33.72 -19.26
C GLY A 412 -16.69 -32.44 -19.96
N CYS A 413 -17.31 -31.29 -19.67
CA CYS A 413 -16.92 -29.98 -20.19
C CYS A 413 -16.03 -29.19 -19.20
N LEU A 414 -15.78 -29.72 -18.00
CA LEU A 414 -14.92 -29.07 -17.01
C LEU A 414 -13.44 -29.09 -17.47
N PRO A 415 -12.64 -28.08 -17.09
CA PRO A 415 -11.21 -28.08 -17.36
C PRO A 415 -10.51 -29.32 -16.80
N ASP A 416 -9.46 -29.77 -17.48
CA ASP A 416 -8.65 -30.91 -17.04
C ASP A 416 -8.18 -30.74 -15.59
N GLU A 417 -8.31 -31.81 -14.79
CA GLU A 417 -7.99 -31.85 -13.35
C GLU A 417 -8.78 -30.89 -12.44
N TRP A 418 -9.72 -30.10 -12.99
CA TRP A 418 -10.66 -29.34 -12.18
C TRP A 418 -11.82 -30.24 -11.78
N LYS A 419 -12.03 -30.38 -10.47
CA LYS A 419 -13.11 -31.19 -9.89
C LYS A 419 -13.92 -30.34 -8.93
N PRO A 420 -15.27 -30.36 -9.01
CA PRO A 420 -16.10 -29.66 -8.06
C PRO A 420 -16.03 -30.34 -6.69
N ASP A 421 -15.85 -29.53 -5.66
CA ASP A 421 -15.96 -29.95 -4.26
C ASP A 421 -17.40 -30.24 -3.88
N PHE A 422 -18.34 -29.50 -4.46
CA PHE A 422 -19.77 -29.76 -4.37
C PHE A 422 -20.51 -29.19 -5.59
N TYR A 423 -21.66 -29.76 -5.87
CA TYR A 423 -22.62 -29.26 -6.84
C TYR A 423 -23.67 -28.43 -6.11
N LEU A 424 -23.87 -27.18 -6.51
CA LEU A 424 -24.83 -26.26 -5.93
C LEU A 424 -25.93 -25.93 -6.94
N TRP A 425 -27.15 -26.39 -6.70
CA TRP A 425 -28.30 -26.00 -7.49
C TRP A 425 -29.09 -24.88 -6.79
N VAL A 426 -29.30 -23.76 -7.47
CA VAL A 426 -30.08 -22.64 -6.93
C VAL A 426 -31.40 -22.55 -7.68
N GLU A 427 -32.52 -22.63 -6.95
CA GLU A 427 -33.84 -22.54 -7.52
C GLU A 427 -34.10 -21.13 -8.09
N THR A 428 -34.59 -21.08 -9.33
CA THR A 428 -34.95 -19.85 -10.06
C THR A 428 -36.35 -19.89 -10.64
N GLY A 429 -37.07 -21.00 -10.45
CA GLY A 429 -38.42 -21.27 -10.98
C GLY A 429 -38.46 -21.67 -12.45
N LEU A 430 -37.31 -21.79 -13.12
CA LEU A 430 -37.21 -21.93 -14.58
C LEU A 430 -36.50 -23.21 -15.06
N SER A 431 -35.75 -23.89 -14.18
CA SER A 431 -35.01 -25.11 -14.54
C SER A 431 -35.38 -26.28 -13.64
N ASP A 432 -35.13 -27.49 -14.14
CA ASP A 432 -35.19 -28.72 -13.35
C ASP A 432 -33.78 -29.24 -13.05
N ILE A 433 -33.67 -30.07 -12.02
CA ILE A 433 -32.42 -30.72 -11.61
C ILE A 433 -31.98 -31.79 -12.63
N PRO A 434 -30.67 -32.08 -12.74
CA PRO A 434 -30.17 -33.14 -13.63
C PRO A 434 -30.78 -34.51 -13.30
N ARG A 435 -31.22 -35.25 -14.32
CA ARG A 435 -31.89 -36.55 -14.14
C ARG A 435 -30.97 -37.65 -13.59
N ASP A 436 -29.68 -37.51 -13.82
CA ASP A 436 -28.63 -38.41 -13.34
C ASP A 436 -28.01 -37.93 -12.02
N LEU A 437 -28.51 -36.85 -11.39
CA LEU A 437 -27.93 -36.26 -10.18
C LEU A 437 -27.67 -37.30 -9.07
N GLY A 438 -28.61 -38.23 -8.86
CA GLY A 438 -28.48 -39.30 -7.85
C GLY A 438 -27.41 -40.35 -8.14
N GLN A 439 -26.81 -40.37 -9.34
CA GLN A 439 -25.72 -41.27 -9.72
C GLN A 439 -24.34 -40.73 -9.31
N HIS A 440 -24.25 -39.45 -8.97
CA HIS A 440 -22.99 -38.78 -8.66
C HIS A 440 -22.68 -38.79 -7.16
N LYS A 441 -21.42 -39.08 -6.84
CA LYS A 441 -20.92 -39.25 -5.46
C LYS A 441 -20.53 -37.94 -4.76
N LEU A 442 -20.40 -36.83 -5.49
CA LEU A 442 -20.05 -35.55 -4.89
C LEU A 442 -21.18 -35.03 -3.97
N PRO A 443 -20.85 -34.18 -2.99
CA PRO A 443 -21.83 -33.47 -2.19
C PRO A 443 -22.79 -32.66 -3.08
N LYS A 444 -24.08 -32.87 -2.90
CA LYS A 444 -25.16 -32.20 -3.62
C LYS A 444 -25.84 -31.22 -2.68
N VAL A 445 -25.77 -29.95 -3.01
CA VAL A 445 -26.34 -28.84 -2.23
C VAL A 445 -27.43 -28.17 -3.05
N CYS A 446 -28.57 -27.86 -2.43
CA CYS A 446 -29.54 -26.97 -3.03
C CYS A 446 -29.87 -25.76 -2.17
N TYR A 447 -30.15 -24.64 -2.83
CA TYR A 447 -30.70 -23.44 -2.19
C TYR A 447 -32.09 -23.14 -2.75
N LEU A 448 -33.09 -23.30 -1.89
CA LEU A 448 -34.50 -23.25 -2.26
C LEU A 448 -35.15 -21.95 -1.77
N ILE A 449 -35.73 -21.22 -2.72
CA ILE A 449 -36.33 -19.89 -2.52
C ILE A 449 -37.78 -19.94 -2.96
N ASP A 450 -38.65 -19.21 -2.25
CA ASP A 450 -40.11 -19.20 -2.48
C ASP A 450 -40.79 -20.52 -2.11
N THR A 451 -40.27 -21.20 -1.10
CA THR A 451 -40.84 -22.45 -0.57
C THR A 451 -42.28 -22.26 -0.07
N HIS A 452 -42.64 -21.03 0.33
CA HIS A 452 -43.97 -20.67 0.79
C HIS A 452 -45.07 -20.71 -0.29
N ILE A 453 -44.69 -20.83 -1.56
CA ILE A 453 -45.61 -21.03 -2.70
C ILE A 453 -45.33 -22.34 -3.46
N ASN A 454 -44.12 -22.89 -3.37
CA ASN A 454 -43.69 -24.09 -4.13
C ASN A 454 -43.36 -25.30 -3.24
N PHE A 455 -43.93 -25.40 -2.03
CA PHE A 455 -43.55 -26.41 -1.04
C PHE A 455 -43.53 -27.85 -1.56
N ASP A 456 -44.57 -28.29 -2.27
CA ASP A 456 -44.66 -29.68 -2.75
C ASP A 456 -43.56 -30.02 -3.77
N ARG A 457 -43.30 -29.10 -4.73
CA ARG A 457 -42.20 -29.24 -5.70
C ARG A 457 -40.85 -29.25 -4.98
N HIS A 458 -40.64 -28.32 -4.04
CA HIS A 458 -39.39 -28.23 -3.30
C HIS A 458 -39.13 -29.46 -2.45
N LEU A 459 -40.18 -30.06 -1.87
CA LEU A 459 -40.06 -31.31 -1.12
C LEU A 459 -39.64 -32.47 -2.02
N GLU A 460 -40.10 -32.52 -3.27
CA GLU A 460 -39.66 -33.52 -4.24
C GLU A 460 -38.20 -33.31 -4.64
N VAL A 461 -37.82 -32.07 -4.96
CA VAL A 461 -36.45 -31.69 -5.33
C VAL A 461 -35.46 -32.00 -4.19
N ALA A 462 -35.80 -31.61 -2.96
CA ALA A 462 -34.95 -31.76 -1.77
C ALA A 462 -34.50 -33.21 -1.50
N ARG A 463 -35.27 -34.22 -1.94
CA ARG A 463 -34.90 -35.65 -1.79
C ARG A 463 -33.66 -36.05 -2.57
N SER A 464 -33.26 -35.25 -3.56
CA SER A 464 -32.11 -35.54 -4.42
C SER A 464 -30.81 -34.88 -3.95
N PHE A 465 -30.83 -34.16 -2.81
CA PHE A 465 -29.71 -33.39 -2.29
C PHE A 465 -29.28 -33.87 -0.91
N ASP A 466 -27.99 -33.74 -0.62
CA ASP A 466 -27.38 -34.11 0.66
C ASP A 466 -27.52 -32.97 1.70
N PHE A 467 -27.62 -31.72 1.21
CA PHE A 467 -27.79 -30.50 2.00
C PHE A 467 -28.84 -29.60 1.39
N VAL A 468 -29.81 -29.17 2.20
CA VAL A 468 -30.96 -28.36 1.75
C VAL A 468 -30.98 -27.06 2.53
N PHE A 469 -30.67 -25.95 1.85
CA PHE A 469 -30.75 -24.62 2.42
C PHE A 469 -32.05 -23.94 1.99
N LEU A 470 -32.79 -23.39 2.96
CA LEU A 470 -34.07 -22.72 2.74
C LEU A 470 -33.98 -21.24 3.08
N ALA A 471 -34.45 -20.38 2.16
CA ALA A 471 -34.68 -18.97 2.47
C ALA A 471 -35.78 -18.78 3.53
N GLN A 472 -36.85 -19.58 3.45
CA GLN A 472 -38.01 -19.48 4.32
C GLN A 472 -37.92 -20.38 5.56
N LYS A 473 -37.66 -19.77 6.73
CA LYS A 473 -37.53 -20.47 8.02
C LYS A 473 -38.70 -21.37 8.37
N ALA A 474 -39.93 -20.90 8.14
CA ALA A 474 -41.15 -21.60 8.53
C ALA A 474 -41.27 -23.02 7.95
N TYR A 475 -40.54 -23.31 6.86
CA TYR A 475 -40.60 -24.58 6.13
C TYR A 475 -39.46 -25.56 6.48
N VAL A 476 -38.49 -25.16 7.31
CA VAL A 476 -37.42 -26.04 7.77
C VAL A 476 -37.98 -27.23 8.56
N GLN A 477 -38.77 -26.97 9.60
CA GLN A 477 -39.36 -28.03 10.43
C GLN A 477 -40.38 -28.90 9.67
N PRO A 478 -41.23 -28.36 8.79
CA PRO A 478 -42.03 -29.17 7.86
C PRO A 478 -41.20 -30.10 6.96
N MET A 479 -40.10 -29.64 6.37
CA MET A 479 -39.23 -30.50 5.53
C MET A 479 -38.56 -31.61 6.33
N ILE A 480 -38.02 -31.30 7.52
CA ILE A 480 -37.43 -32.31 8.41
C ILE A 480 -38.47 -33.37 8.78
N ARG A 481 -39.70 -32.95 9.12
CA ARG A 481 -40.80 -33.88 9.43
C ARG A 481 -41.24 -34.73 8.23
N ALA A 482 -40.98 -34.27 7.01
CA ALA A 482 -41.22 -35.02 5.79
C ALA A 482 -40.08 -36.00 5.43
N GLY A 483 -39.06 -36.12 6.29
CA GLY A 483 -37.96 -37.08 6.15
C GLY A 483 -36.78 -36.57 5.33
N ILE A 484 -36.63 -35.26 5.16
CA ILE A 484 -35.45 -34.66 4.53
C ILE A 484 -34.40 -34.40 5.62
N ASP A 485 -33.20 -34.95 5.42
CA ASP A 485 -32.05 -34.74 6.30
C ASP A 485 -31.31 -33.43 5.95
N ASN A 486 -30.49 -32.91 6.87
CA ASN A 486 -29.65 -31.73 6.65
C ASN A 486 -30.38 -30.51 6.05
N VAL A 487 -31.52 -30.15 6.64
CA VAL A 487 -32.26 -28.94 6.27
C VAL A 487 -31.84 -27.78 7.17
N MET A 488 -31.32 -26.71 6.57
CA MET A 488 -30.86 -25.50 7.27
C MET A 488 -31.66 -24.27 6.82
N TRP A 489 -31.91 -23.36 7.76
CA TRP A 489 -32.36 -22.02 7.42
C TRP A 489 -31.14 -21.19 7.00
N LEU A 490 -31.19 -20.60 5.81
CA LEU A 490 -30.20 -19.64 5.34
C LEU A 490 -30.98 -18.49 4.68
N PRO A 491 -31.17 -17.36 5.36
CA PRO A 491 -32.06 -16.30 4.87
C PRO A 491 -31.48 -15.59 3.64
N LEU A 492 -32.33 -14.84 2.94
CA LEU A 492 -31.90 -13.90 1.89
C LEU A 492 -30.97 -12.81 2.47
N ALA A 493 -30.38 -12.02 1.56
CA ALA A 493 -29.35 -11.05 1.88
C ALA A 493 -29.28 -9.92 0.83
N CYS A 494 -28.38 -8.96 1.03
CA CYS A 494 -28.06 -7.91 0.05
C CYS A 494 -26.67 -8.08 -0.61
N ASP A 495 -26.51 -7.50 -1.80
CA ASP A 495 -25.21 -7.22 -2.43
C ASP A 495 -24.96 -5.71 -2.30
N PRO A 496 -23.98 -5.24 -1.50
CA PRO A 496 -23.71 -3.82 -1.31
C PRO A 496 -23.34 -3.05 -2.58
N GLU A 497 -22.78 -3.72 -3.60
CA GLU A 497 -22.40 -3.06 -4.86
C GLU A 497 -23.62 -2.77 -5.75
N ILE A 498 -24.69 -3.56 -5.62
CA ILE A 498 -25.91 -3.44 -6.42
C ILE A 498 -27.02 -2.72 -5.65
N HIS A 499 -27.19 -3.06 -4.36
CA HIS A 499 -28.27 -2.58 -3.50
C HIS A 499 -27.83 -1.44 -2.56
N GLY A 500 -26.58 -0.98 -2.68
CA GLY A 500 -25.99 0.04 -1.82
C GLY A 500 -26.70 1.38 -1.90
N LYS A 501 -26.42 2.23 -0.90
CA LYS A 501 -26.92 3.60 -0.86
C LYS A 501 -26.36 4.40 -2.05
N VAL A 502 -27.25 5.03 -2.81
CA VAL A 502 -26.93 6.06 -3.79
C VAL A 502 -27.16 7.42 -3.14
N GLU A 503 -26.21 8.36 -3.25
CA GLU A 503 -26.34 9.68 -2.63
C GLU A 503 -27.32 10.56 -3.42
N LEU A 504 -28.60 10.42 -3.10
CA LEU A 504 -29.70 11.17 -3.70
C LEU A 504 -30.51 11.89 -2.61
N PRO A 505 -31.01 13.12 -2.88
CA PRO A 505 -31.98 13.75 -1.99
C PRO A 505 -33.21 12.86 -1.81
N LYS A 506 -33.67 12.69 -0.56
CA LYS A 506 -34.89 11.93 -0.25
C LYS A 506 -36.15 12.71 -0.68
N SER A 507 -36.47 12.64 -1.97
CA SER A 507 -37.55 13.39 -2.60
C SER A 507 -38.91 12.69 -2.59
N CYS A 508 -38.95 11.39 -2.30
CA CYS A 508 -40.18 10.59 -2.27
C CYS A 508 -40.55 10.27 -0.81
N ASP A 509 -41.80 10.49 -0.41
CA ASP A 509 -42.25 10.17 0.95
C ASP A 509 -42.25 8.65 1.21
N VAL A 510 -42.96 7.88 0.37
CA VAL A 510 -43.03 6.41 0.48
C VAL A 510 -42.71 5.75 -0.85
N GLY A 511 -41.65 4.96 -0.90
CA GLY A 511 -41.29 4.14 -2.05
C GLY A 511 -41.77 2.70 -1.89
N PHE A 512 -42.22 2.10 -3.00
CA PHE A 512 -42.50 0.67 -3.09
C PHE A 512 -41.91 0.10 -4.38
N VAL A 513 -41.22 -1.04 -4.29
CA VAL A 513 -40.80 -1.81 -5.47
C VAL A 513 -41.32 -3.24 -5.36
N GLY A 514 -42.10 -3.66 -6.36
CA GLY A 514 -42.62 -5.02 -6.43
C GLY A 514 -43.84 -5.15 -7.33
N SER A 515 -44.25 -6.39 -7.56
CA SER A 515 -45.43 -6.69 -8.38
C SER A 515 -46.73 -6.40 -7.61
N ILE A 516 -47.66 -5.72 -8.28
CA ILE A 516 -49.01 -5.44 -7.78
C ILE A 516 -49.98 -6.36 -8.53
N SER A 517 -50.69 -7.20 -7.78
CA SER A 517 -51.66 -8.14 -8.35
C SER A 517 -52.82 -7.39 -9.02
N SER A 518 -53.26 -7.85 -10.19
CA SER A 518 -54.48 -7.35 -10.85
C SER A 518 -55.76 -7.69 -10.09
N LYS A 519 -55.71 -8.70 -9.21
CA LYS A 519 -56.79 -9.05 -8.29
C LYS A 519 -56.59 -8.36 -6.94
N PRO A 520 -57.65 -7.82 -6.32
CA PRO A 520 -57.56 -7.22 -4.99
C PRO A 520 -57.01 -8.19 -3.95
N ASP A 521 -55.92 -7.81 -3.29
CA ASP A 521 -55.27 -8.53 -2.19
C ASP A 521 -54.87 -7.56 -1.07
N ARG A 522 -54.25 -8.09 0.00
CA ARG A 522 -53.79 -7.28 1.14
C ARG A 522 -52.84 -6.16 0.69
N ARG A 523 -51.90 -6.45 -0.21
CA ARG A 523 -50.95 -5.47 -0.74
C ARG A 523 -51.66 -4.31 -1.44
N ASN A 524 -52.59 -4.61 -2.35
CA ASN A 524 -53.41 -3.60 -3.04
C ASN A 524 -54.17 -2.71 -2.06
N HIS A 525 -54.74 -3.30 -1.01
CA HIS A 525 -55.47 -2.55 0.00
C HIS A 525 -54.57 -1.59 0.80
N LEU A 526 -53.40 -2.05 1.24
CA LEU A 526 -52.46 -1.25 2.03
C LEU A 526 -51.83 -0.12 1.19
N LEU A 527 -51.35 -0.42 -0.03
CA LEU A 527 -50.83 0.61 -0.93
C LEU A 527 -51.90 1.67 -1.24
N GLY A 528 -53.15 1.27 -1.43
CA GLY A 528 -54.28 2.18 -1.63
C GLY A 528 -54.61 3.05 -0.41
N ARG A 529 -54.30 2.60 0.81
CA ARG A 529 -54.42 3.40 2.04
C ARG A 529 -53.29 4.43 2.14
N ILE A 530 -52.06 4.02 1.87
CA ILE A 530 -50.88 4.91 1.87
C ILE A 530 -51.08 6.04 0.84
N ASN A 531 -51.46 5.70 -0.40
CA ASN A 531 -51.62 6.66 -1.50
C ASN A 531 -52.75 7.68 -1.29
N LYS A 532 -53.65 7.46 -0.34
CA LYS A 532 -54.70 8.44 0.00
C LYS A 532 -54.17 9.61 0.84
N GLN A 533 -53.07 9.41 1.56
CA GLN A 533 -52.56 10.37 2.55
C GLN A 533 -51.12 10.82 2.29
N PHE A 534 -50.32 10.02 1.59
CA PHE A 534 -48.89 10.27 1.36
C PHE A 534 -48.54 10.12 -0.11
N GLU A 535 -47.46 10.78 -0.54
CA GLU A 535 -46.89 10.58 -1.87
C GLU A 535 -46.27 9.17 -1.97
N LEU A 536 -46.95 8.27 -2.69
CA LEU A 536 -46.52 6.89 -2.90
C LEU A 536 -45.98 6.70 -4.32
N ASP A 537 -44.72 6.29 -4.44
CA ASP A 537 -44.08 5.97 -5.72
C ASP A 537 -43.88 4.44 -5.84
N CYS A 538 -44.82 3.79 -6.54
CA CYS A 538 -44.81 2.35 -6.82
C CYS A 538 -44.12 2.07 -8.16
N GLN A 539 -42.99 1.37 -8.10
CA GLN A 539 -42.18 1.07 -9.28
C GLN A 539 -41.95 -0.43 -9.45
N ARG A 540 -41.63 -0.84 -10.68
CA ARG A 540 -41.10 -2.17 -10.98
C ARG A 540 -39.71 -2.02 -11.56
N LYS A 541 -38.74 -1.89 -10.66
CA LYS A 541 -37.32 -1.66 -10.95
C LYS A 541 -36.47 -2.80 -10.39
N PHE A 542 -35.28 -2.95 -10.95
CA PHE A 542 -34.32 -4.00 -10.59
C PHE A 542 -32.93 -3.39 -10.37
N MET A 543 -32.07 -4.09 -9.64
CA MET A 543 -30.65 -3.76 -9.50
C MET A 543 -30.41 -2.29 -9.10
N ASN A 544 -29.55 -1.57 -9.83
CA ASN A 544 -29.18 -0.19 -9.56
C ASN A 544 -30.37 0.77 -9.55
N GLU A 545 -31.32 0.63 -10.49
CA GLU A 545 -32.50 1.50 -10.54
C GLU A 545 -33.39 1.34 -9.31
N MET A 546 -33.45 0.12 -8.76
CA MET A 546 -34.16 -0.16 -7.52
C MET A 546 -33.43 0.46 -6.33
N ALA A 547 -32.10 0.35 -6.27
CA ALA A 547 -31.30 0.96 -5.22
C ALA A 547 -31.45 2.49 -5.21
N GLU A 548 -31.37 3.14 -6.37
CA GLU A 548 -31.66 4.56 -6.55
C GLU A 548 -33.07 4.91 -6.04
N HIS A 549 -34.06 4.11 -6.44
CA HIS A 549 -35.45 4.32 -6.03
C HIS A 549 -35.62 4.22 -4.52
N PHE A 550 -35.00 3.24 -3.87
CA PHE A 550 -35.04 3.13 -2.43
C PHE A 550 -34.27 4.26 -1.74
N SER A 551 -33.08 4.64 -2.22
CA SER A 551 -32.28 5.71 -1.63
C SER A 551 -32.97 7.08 -1.67
N LYS A 552 -33.71 7.40 -2.77
CA LYS A 552 -34.52 8.63 -2.85
C LYS A 552 -35.80 8.60 -2.00
N SER A 553 -36.19 7.47 -1.43
CA SER A 553 -37.36 7.35 -0.57
C SER A 553 -37.02 7.65 0.89
N LYS A 554 -37.87 8.42 1.57
CA LYS A 554 -37.79 8.61 3.03
C LYS A 554 -38.12 7.30 3.74
N ILE A 555 -39.23 6.69 3.35
CA ILE A 555 -39.69 5.39 3.85
C ILE A 555 -39.79 4.42 2.67
N VAL A 556 -39.23 3.22 2.84
CA VAL A 556 -39.47 2.10 1.93
C VAL A 556 -40.52 1.19 2.58
N PHE A 557 -41.64 1.01 1.89
CA PHE A 557 -42.71 0.12 2.36
C PHE A 557 -42.48 -1.30 1.85
N ASN A 558 -42.55 -2.29 2.75
CA ASN A 558 -42.52 -3.70 2.42
C ASN A 558 -43.77 -4.42 2.92
N ASN A 559 -44.22 -5.42 2.16
CA ASN A 559 -45.34 -6.26 2.52
C ASN A 559 -45.06 -7.73 2.18
N ALA A 560 -44.89 -8.56 3.22
CA ALA A 560 -44.62 -9.98 3.08
C ALA A 560 -45.82 -10.76 2.50
N ILE A 561 -45.53 -11.73 1.65
CA ILE A 561 -46.50 -12.75 1.20
C ILE A 561 -46.38 -13.94 2.14
N ASN A 562 -47.50 -14.47 2.64
CA ASN A 562 -47.51 -15.66 3.51
C ASN A 562 -46.54 -15.61 4.71
N ASN A 563 -46.34 -14.43 5.31
CA ASN A 563 -45.36 -14.19 6.38
C ASN A 563 -43.91 -14.56 5.98
N ASP A 564 -43.51 -14.30 4.74
CA ASP A 564 -42.14 -14.49 4.26
C ASP A 564 -41.16 -13.37 4.70
N LEU A 565 -39.89 -13.73 4.88
CA LEU A 565 -38.78 -12.79 5.00
C LEU A 565 -38.16 -12.62 3.60
N ASN A 566 -38.78 -11.78 2.79
CA ASN A 566 -38.40 -11.59 1.38
C ASN A 566 -37.13 -10.72 1.22
N MET A 567 -36.58 -10.67 -0.01
CA MET A 567 -35.37 -9.92 -0.34
C MET A 567 -35.47 -8.40 -0.09
N ARG A 568 -36.68 -7.82 -0.16
CA ARG A 568 -36.89 -6.36 -0.06
C ARG A 568 -36.46 -5.81 1.29
N VAL A 569 -36.52 -6.64 2.34
CA VAL A 569 -36.03 -6.26 3.67
C VAL A 569 -34.54 -5.92 3.61
N PHE A 570 -33.74 -6.81 3.03
CA PHE A 570 -32.28 -6.63 2.96
C PHE A 570 -31.88 -5.54 1.96
N GLU A 571 -32.53 -5.49 0.81
CA GLU A 571 -32.27 -4.50 -0.25
C GLU A 571 -32.55 -3.07 0.22
N ALA A 572 -33.69 -2.84 0.90
CA ALA A 572 -34.07 -1.52 1.39
C ALA A 572 -33.20 -1.02 2.54
N LEU A 573 -32.81 -1.92 3.46
CA LEU A 573 -31.88 -1.57 4.53
C LEU A 573 -30.51 -1.21 3.96
N CYS A 574 -30.04 -1.94 2.94
CA CYS A 574 -28.76 -1.71 2.29
C CYS A 574 -28.68 -0.34 1.61
N SER A 575 -29.80 0.13 1.03
CA SER A 575 -29.89 1.42 0.35
C SER A 575 -29.90 2.63 1.30
N GLY A 576 -29.96 2.42 2.62
CA GLY A 576 -29.94 3.48 3.62
C GLY A 576 -31.25 4.25 3.80
N SER A 577 -32.39 3.61 3.55
CA SER A 577 -33.72 4.20 3.78
C SER A 577 -34.46 3.48 4.90
N LEU A 578 -35.35 4.18 5.61
CA LEU A 578 -36.13 3.55 6.67
C LEU A 578 -37.05 2.50 6.06
N LEU A 579 -36.86 1.24 6.44
CA LEU A 579 -37.77 0.17 6.09
C LEU A 579 -38.95 0.14 7.07
N VAL A 580 -40.16 0.17 6.52
CA VAL A 580 -41.41 -0.11 7.24
C VAL A 580 -42.00 -1.41 6.69
N THR A 581 -42.08 -2.44 7.52
CA THR A 581 -42.47 -3.81 7.12
C THR A 581 -43.50 -4.42 8.07
N ASP A 582 -44.25 -5.41 7.61
CA ASP A 582 -45.18 -6.16 8.46
C ASP A 582 -44.43 -7.14 9.39
N PRO A 583 -45.05 -7.67 10.46
CA PRO A 583 -44.34 -8.49 11.45
C PRO A 583 -43.82 -9.82 10.93
N ALA A 584 -44.31 -10.29 9.77
CA ALA A 584 -43.94 -11.55 9.12
C ALA A 584 -43.72 -12.69 10.13
N ASN A 585 -44.75 -13.02 10.93
CA ASN A 585 -44.58 -13.89 12.09
C ASN A 585 -44.06 -15.28 11.71
N GLY A 586 -43.00 -15.75 12.39
CA GLY A 586 -42.38 -17.05 12.12
C GLY A 586 -41.37 -17.08 10.96
N SER A 587 -41.15 -15.94 10.30
CA SER A 587 -40.19 -15.81 9.18
C SER A 587 -38.72 -15.77 9.59
N GLY A 588 -38.46 -15.41 10.85
CA GLY A 588 -37.11 -15.08 11.35
C GLY A 588 -36.80 -13.58 11.40
N LEU A 589 -37.71 -12.70 10.95
CA LEU A 589 -37.50 -11.24 10.98
C LEU A 589 -37.03 -10.71 12.35
N LYS A 590 -37.71 -11.12 13.43
CA LYS A 590 -37.39 -10.72 14.81
C LYS A 590 -36.11 -11.32 15.39
N GLU A 591 -35.54 -12.32 14.71
CA GLU A 591 -34.26 -12.92 15.11
C GLU A 591 -33.07 -12.19 14.47
N LEU A 592 -33.30 -11.52 13.33
CA LEU A 592 -32.28 -10.76 12.62
C LEU A 592 -32.34 -9.27 12.92
N PHE A 593 -33.53 -8.72 13.16
CA PHE A 593 -33.73 -7.28 13.28
C PHE A 593 -34.58 -6.90 14.49
N GLU A 594 -34.21 -5.79 15.14
CA GLU A 594 -34.92 -5.22 16.27
C GLU A 594 -35.84 -4.07 15.81
N ASP A 595 -37.11 -4.12 16.24
CA ASP A 595 -38.11 -3.11 15.90
C ASP A 595 -37.76 -1.77 16.53
N LYS A 596 -37.85 -0.69 15.73
CA LYS A 596 -37.49 0.70 16.06
C LYS A 596 -36.01 0.94 16.34
N GLU A 597 -35.16 -0.04 16.04
CA GLU A 597 -33.71 0.12 16.03
C GLU A 597 -33.14 -0.10 14.63
N HIS A 598 -33.48 -1.21 13.97
CA HIS A 598 -32.99 -1.51 12.61
C HIS A 598 -34.04 -1.22 11.53
N LEU A 599 -35.31 -1.43 11.84
CA LEU A 599 -36.45 -1.25 10.95
C LEU A 599 -37.69 -0.92 11.78
N VAL A 600 -38.82 -0.62 11.15
CA VAL A 600 -40.09 -0.39 11.83
C VAL A 600 -41.12 -1.42 11.41
N VAL A 601 -41.70 -2.10 12.40
CA VAL A 601 -42.79 -3.05 12.22
C VAL A 601 -44.13 -2.33 12.37
N TYR A 602 -44.99 -2.41 11.35
CA TYR A 602 -46.32 -1.80 11.40
C TYR A 602 -47.43 -2.81 11.75
N ASP A 603 -48.50 -2.28 12.33
CA ASP A 603 -49.81 -2.95 12.41
C ASP A 603 -50.73 -2.38 11.33
N ASP A 604 -51.55 -3.22 10.69
CA ASP A 604 -52.42 -2.81 9.58
C ASP A 604 -53.37 -1.67 10.00
N ASP A 605 -53.84 -1.62 11.26
CA ASP A 605 -54.77 -0.60 11.74
C ASP A 605 -54.07 0.74 12.05
N GLN A 606 -52.74 0.76 12.14
CA GLN A 606 -51.93 1.91 12.56
C GLN A 606 -50.87 2.31 11.51
N LEU A 607 -50.98 1.78 10.29
CA LEU A 607 -50.01 1.98 9.22
C LEU A 607 -49.83 3.47 8.86
N GLU A 608 -50.92 4.22 8.69
CA GLU A 608 -50.86 5.63 8.33
C GLU A 608 -50.28 6.49 9.45
N GLU A 609 -50.61 6.18 10.71
CA GLU A 609 -50.04 6.84 11.88
C GLU A 609 -48.53 6.60 11.98
N THR A 610 -48.10 5.36 11.71
CA THR A 610 -46.68 4.96 11.70
C THR A 610 -45.91 5.72 10.61
N ILE A 611 -46.43 5.75 9.38
CA ILE A 611 -45.81 6.48 8.27
C ILE A 611 -45.74 7.99 8.58
N SER A 612 -46.84 8.58 9.03
CA SER A 612 -46.91 10.00 9.38
C SER A 612 -45.88 10.36 10.46
N HIS A 613 -45.73 9.52 11.50
CA HIS A 613 -44.75 9.73 12.55
C HIS A 613 -43.31 9.83 12.00
N TYR A 614 -42.88 8.89 11.16
CA TYR A 614 -41.50 8.87 10.65
C TYR A 614 -41.25 9.82 9.48
N LEU A 615 -42.30 10.30 8.78
CA LEU A 615 -42.16 11.39 7.83
C LEU A 615 -41.87 12.73 8.53
N VAL A 616 -42.49 12.98 9.69
CA VAL A 616 -42.29 14.21 10.48
C VAL A 616 -41.00 14.17 11.30
N ASN A 617 -40.61 13.01 11.83
CA ASN A 617 -39.42 12.87 12.70
C ASN A 617 -38.21 12.37 11.90
N ASP A 618 -37.59 13.27 11.13
CA ASP A 618 -36.43 12.98 10.29
C ASP A 618 -35.22 12.45 11.06
N VAL A 619 -34.84 13.07 12.18
CA VAL A 619 -33.68 12.64 13.00
C VAL A 619 -33.83 11.19 13.45
N VAL A 620 -35.03 10.80 13.90
CA VAL A 620 -35.29 9.43 14.37
C VAL A 620 -35.31 8.46 13.18
N ARG A 621 -35.97 8.84 12.07
CA ARG A 621 -36.02 8.03 10.85
C ARG A 621 -34.63 7.73 10.30
N GLU A 622 -33.79 8.76 10.13
CA GLU A 622 -32.44 8.60 9.58
C GLU A 622 -31.54 7.82 10.54
N LYS A 623 -31.72 7.95 11.86
CA LYS A 623 -31.00 7.13 12.84
C LYS A 623 -31.31 5.64 12.68
N ILE A 624 -32.60 5.28 12.61
CA ILE A 624 -33.01 3.87 12.44
C ILE A 624 -32.54 3.34 11.07
N ALA A 625 -32.69 4.14 10.00
CA ALA A 625 -32.21 3.76 8.67
C ALA A 625 -30.69 3.50 8.66
N ALA A 626 -29.91 4.35 9.33
CA ALA A 626 -28.46 4.16 9.46
C ALA A 626 -28.11 2.92 10.29
N GLN A 627 -28.80 2.67 11.40
CA GLN A 627 -28.61 1.47 12.22
C GLN A 627 -28.97 0.19 11.45
N GLY A 628 -30.10 0.18 10.75
CA GLY A 628 -30.50 -0.94 9.89
C GLY A 628 -29.52 -1.22 8.75
N ARG A 629 -28.99 -0.15 8.12
CA ARG A 629 -27.93 -0.27 7.12
C ARG A 629 -26.64 -0.85 7.72
N ASN A 630 -26.23 -0.37 8.88
CA ASN A 630 -25.04 -0.89 9.56
C ASN A 630 -25.21 -2.39 9.89
N GLU A 631 -26.38 -2.78 10.38
CA GLU A 631 -26.67 -4.19 10.70
C GLU A 631 -26.63 -5.07 9.46
N VAL A 632 -27.27 -4.65 8.35
CA VAL A 632 -27.31 -5.47 7.13
C VAL A 632 -25.92 -5.62 6.50
N LEU A 633 -25.11 -4.55 6.50
CA LEU A 633 -23.74 -4.59 5.97
C LEU A 633 -22.81 -5.41 6.86
N ALA A 634 -23.02 -5.40 8.18
CA ALA A 634 -22.17 -6.12 9.13
C ALA A 634 -22.48 -7.63 9.23
N ARG A 635 -23.70 -8.08 8.88
CA ARG A 635 -24.12 -9.47 9.14
C ARG A 635 -24.99 -10.13 8.06
N HIS A 636 -25.47 -9.40 7.05
CA HIS A 636 -26.54 -9.88 6.17
C HIS A 636 -26.32 -9.61 4.68
N THR A 637 -25.06 -9.69 4.23
CA THR A 637 -24.70 -9.72 2.80
C THR A 637 -24.64 -11.15 2.26
N TYR A 638 -24.68 -11.32 0.93
CA TYR A 638 -24.52 -12.65 0.32
C TYR A 638 -23.17 -13.29 0.62
N GLU A 639 -22.12 -12.50 0.86
CA GLU A 639 -20.83 -13.02 1.33
C GLU A 639 -20.96 -13.70 2.70
N HIS A 640 -21.73 -13.12 3.64
CA HIS A 640 -22.03 -13.77 4.91
C HIS A 640 -22.79 -15.10 4.72
N ARG A 641 -23.74 -15.15 3.78
CA ARG A 641 -24.51 -16.38 3.50
C ARG A 641 -23.65 -17.50 2.93
N ILE A 642 -22.71 -17.15 2.07
CA ILE A 642 -21.78 -18.12 1.50
C ILE A 642 -20.81 -18.62 2.56
N ASN A 643 -20.27 -17.74 3.40
CA ASN A 643 -19.39 -18.14 4.50
C ASN A 643 -20.11 -19.08 5.47
N GLU A 644 -21.37 -18.80 5.81
CA GLU A 644 -22.20 -19.67 6.65
C GLU A 644 -22.48 -21.02 5.96
N MET A 645 -22.82 -21.01 4.67
CA MET A 645 -23.02 -22.23 3.88
C MET A 645 -21.76 -23.11 3.87
N ILE A 646 -20.60 -22.52 3.55
CA ILE A 646 -19.32 -23.24 3.53
C ILE A 646 -18.96 -23.77 4.91
N GLN A 647 -19.12 -22.98 5.98
CA GLN A 647 -18.87 -23.43 7.35
C GLN A 647 -19.74 -24.64 7.73
N ILE A 648 -21.01 -24.66 7.31
CA ILE A 648 -21.90 -25.80 7.55
C ILE A 648 -21.44 -27.04 6.78
N LEU A 649 -21.02 -26.86 5.52
CA LEU A 649 -20.48 -27.95 4.70
C LEU A 649 -19.16 -28.48 5.27
N ASP A 650 -18.23 -27.61 5.64
CA ASP A 650 -16.96 -27.95 6.28
C ASP A 650 -17.18 -28.87 7.49
N ASN A 651 -18.05 -28.47 8.41
CA ASN A 651 -18.33 -29.24 9.63
C ASN A 651 -18.97 -30.61 9.37
N ARG A 652 -19.78 -30.75 8.31
CA ARG A 652 -20.63 -31.93 8.10
C ARG A 652 -20.10 -32.91 7.06
N ILE A 653 -19.31 -32.46 6.10
CA ILE A 653 -18.68 -33.34 5.11
C ILE A 653 -17.64 -34.24 5.80
N GLU A 654 -16.88 -33.70 6.77
CA GLU A 654 -15.87 -34.49 7.51
C GLU A 654 -16.37 -35.14 8.81
N GLY A 655 -17.49 -34.69 9.40
CA GLY A 655 -18.11 -35.33 10.58
C GLY A 655 -18.54 -36.80 10.40
N SER A 656 -18.29 -37.37 9.22
CA SER A 656 -18.46 -38.78 8.88
C SER A 656 -17.15 -39.61 8.93
N ASN A 657 -15.98 -38.98 9.10
CA ASN A 657 -14.67 -39.63 9.18
C ASN A 657 -13.82 -39.03 10.32
N GLU A 658 -13.50 -39.86 11.34
CA GLU A 658 -12.46 -39.70 12.38
C GLU A 658 -12.77 -38.64 13.48
N SER A 659 -13.04 -39.03 14.74
CA SER A 659 -12.14 -39.55 15.79
C SER A 659 -10.80 -38.82 15.91
N GLU A 660 -10.70 -38.02 16.98
CA GLU A 660 -9.49 -37.61 17.70
C GLU A 660 -8.34 -36.95 16.91
N SER A 661 -8.22 -35.63 17.05
CA SER A 661 -6.99 -35.03 17.63
C SER A 661 -7.18 -33.55 17.95
N GLN A 662 -6.99 -33.23 19.23
CA GLN A 662 -6.74 -31.88 19.76
C GLN A 662 -5.31 -31.44 19.42
N ASP A 663 -5.09 -30.15 19.16
CA ASP A 663 -3.94 -29.43 19.72
C ASP A 663 -4.14 -27.91 19.67
N ASP A 664 -4.26 -27.32 20.87
CA ASP A 664 -4.29 -25.89 21.15
C ASP A 664 -3.06 -25.60 22.03
N LYS A 665 -2.18 -24.66 21.66
CA LYS A 665 -0.89 -24.42 22.35
C LYS A 665 -1.11 -24.13 23.85
N SER A 666 -0.38 -24.85 24.70
CA SER A 666 -0.59 -25.03 26.14
C SER A 666 -0.51 -23.78 27.02
N SER A 667 -1.36 -23.72 28.05
CA SER A 667 -1.46 -22.70 29.10
C SER A 667 -0.27 -22.54 30.06
N SER A 668 0.89 -23.19 29.84
CA SER A 668 1.98 -23.23 30.82
C SER A 668 3.02 -22.11 30.69
N TYR A 669 3.16 -21.47 29.52
CA TYR A 669 4.19 -20.44 29.28
C TYR A 669 4.08 -19.24 30.23
N TYR A 670 2.86 -18.78 30.52
CA TYR A 670 2.61 -17.58 31.32
C TYR A 670 2.82 -17.76 32.84
N GLN A 671 3.25 -18.94 33.32
CA GLN A 671 3.31 -19.26 34.76
C GLN A 671 4.73 -19.44 35.33
N ASN A 672 5.78 -19.22 34.54
CA ASN A 672 7.16 -19.41 34.99
C ASN A 672 7.67 -18.23 35.86
N VAL A 673 8.52 -18.53 36.84
CA VAL A 673 9.16 -17.54 37.74
C VAL A 673 10.61 -17.33 37.30
N ARG A 674 11.02 -16.06 37.10
CA ARG A 674 12.41 -15.69 36.78
C ARG A 674 13.29 -15.60 38.04
N HIS A 675 13.63 -16.77 38.58
CA HIS A 675 14.48 -16.90 39.78
C HIS A 675 15.89 -16.31 39.61
N ASP A 676 16.36 -16.21 38.38
CA ASP A 676 17.64 -15.60 37.99
C ASP A 676 17.64 -14.07 38.11
N LEU A 677 16.49 -13.41 37.95
CA LEU A 677 16.37 -11.95 38.03
C LEU A 677 16.13 -11.44 39.46
N ILE A 678 15.48 -12.24 40.32
CA ILE A 678 15.14 -11.84 41.71
C ILE A 678 16.37 -11.35 42.52
N PRO A 679 17.54 -12.01 42.47
CA PRO A 679 18.74 -11.57 43.18
C PRO A 679 19.32 -10.24 42.70
N LEU A 680 18.94 -9.77 41.50
CA LEU A 680 19.40 -8.51 40.92
C LEU A 680 18.53 -7.32 41.32
N VAL A 681 17.31 -7.57 41.80
CA VAL A 681 16.42 -6.53 42.35
C VAL A 681 16.93 -6.10 43.73
N PRO A 682 17.19 -4.80 43.98
CA PRO A 682 17.70 -4.31 45.26
C PRO A 682 16.87 -4.78 46.46
N ASP A 683 17.53 -5.25 47.53
CA ASP A 683 16.85 -5.79 48.72
C ASP A 683 15.95 -4.76 49.42
N ASP A 684 16.25 -3.47 49.28
CA ASP A 684 15.50 -2.35 49.84
C ASP A 684 14.45 -1.76 48.88
N ALA A 685 14.29 -2.31 47.68
CA ALA A 685 13.28 -1.88 46.72
C ALA A 685 11.86 -2.12 47.26
N LYS A 686 11.07 -1.04 47.39
CA LYS A 686 9.70 -1.09 47.90
C LYS A 686 8.65 -0.91 46.82
N CYS A 687 8.95 -0.18 45.75
CA CYS A 687 8.05 0.01 44.62
C CYS A 687 8.72 -0.57 43.38
N ILE A 688 8.17 -1.63 42.82
CA ILE A 688 8.74 -2.36 41.69
C ILE A 688 7.74 -2.34 40.54
N LEU A 689 8.22 -2.05 39.32
CA LEU A 689 7.45 -2.18 38.09
C LEU A 689 7.99 -3.35 37.28
N GLU A 690 7.14 -4.30 36.93
CA GLU A 690 7.47 -5.41 36.02
C GLU A 690 6.82 -5.15 34.67
N VAL A 691 7.62 -4.83 33.65
CA VAL A 691 7.14 -4.67 32.27
C VAL A 691 7.16 -6.05 31.60
N GLY A 692 6.04 -6.45 30.98
CA GLY A 692 5.86 -7.81 30.47
C GLY A 692 5.64 -8.84 31.57
N CYS A 693 4.74 -8.57 32.52
CA CYS A 693 4.65 -9.36 33.76
C CYS A 693 3.96 -10.74 33.61
N ALA A 694 3.45 -11.11 32.44
CA ALA A 694 2.74 -12.36 32.19
C ALA A 694 1.61 -12.59 33.23
N ALA A 695 1.53 -13.77 33.87
CA ALA A 695 0.57 -14.01 34.95
C ALA A 695 1.00 -13.44 36.32
N GLY A 696 2.11 -12.68 36.39
CA GLY A 696 2.60 -12.00 37.59
C GLY A 696 3.36 -12.88 38.59
N MET A 697 3.93 -14.00 38.14
CA MET A 697 4.55 -14.99 39.05
C MET A 697 5.88 -14.50 39.66
N THR A 698 6.73 -13.80 38.90
CA THR A 698 7.96 -13.17 39.42
C THR A 698 7.64 -12.05 40.40
N GLY A 699 6.72 -11.14 40.03
CA GLY A 699 6.22 -10.12 40.94
C GLY A 699 5.61 -10.68 42.23
N ARG A 700 4.90 -11.82 42.19
CA ARG A 700 4.38 -12.51 43.38
C ARG A 700 5.48 -12.94 44.35
N GLU A 701 6.63 -13.39 43.84
CA GLU A 701 7.78 -13.73 44.68
C GLU A 701 8.43 -12.47 45.29
N LEU A 702 8.53 -11.39 44.51
CA LEU A 702 9.05 -10.10 44.99
C LEU A 702 8.15 -9.50 46.10
N LYS A 703 6.82 -9.71 46.04
CA LYS A 703 5.88 -9.30 47.10
C LYS A 703 6.10 -9.98 48.45
N LYS A 704 6.86 -11.09 48.51
CA LYS A 704 7.24 -11.70 49.80
C LYS A 704 8.21 -10.82 50.59
N ARG A 705 8.87 -9.84 49.95
CA ARG A 705 9.70 -8.84 50.62
C ARG A 705 8.81 -7.89 51.45
N SER A 706 9.23 -7.59 52.67
CA SER A 706 8.42 -6.80 53.60
C SER A 706 8.14 -5.39 53.07
N GLY A 707 6.87 -5.12 52.76
CA GLY A 707 6.41 -3.80 52.29
C GLY A 707 6.65 -3.50 50.81
N ALA A 708 6.84 -4.52 49.98
CA ALA A 708 6.96 -4.37 48.52
C ALA A 708 5.58 -4.20 47.86
N PHE A 709 5.44 -3.13 47.08
CA PHE A 709 4.39 -2.86 46.10
C PHE A 709 4.93 -3.24 44.72
N VAL A 710 4.23 -4.12 44.01
CA VAL A 710 4.60 -4.57 42.67
C VAL A 710 3.49 -4.23 41.68
N ALA A 711 3.81 -3.36 40.73
CA ALA A 711 2.99 -3.04 39.57
C ALA A 711 3.43 -3.88 38.36
N GLY A 712 2.48 -4.23 37.50
CA GLY A 712 2.71 -4.95 36.26
C GLY A 712 2.19 -4.23 35.02
N ILE A 713 2.85 -4.43 33.88
CA ILE A 713 2.35 -4.03 32.57
C ILE A 713 2.31 -5.27 31.68
N GLU A 714 1.15 -5.58 31.10
CA GLU A 714 0.96 -6.78 30.29
C GLU A 714 -0.01 -6.53 29.13
N MET A 715 0.39 -6.90 27.91
CA MET A 715 -0.40 -6.69 26.70
C MET A 715 -1.46 -7.78 26.52
N ASN A 716 -1.16 -9.04 26.89
CA ASN A 716 -2.09 -10.15 26.75
C ASN A 716 -3.21 -10.07 27.80
N ASN A 717 -4.46 -9.98 27.33
CA ASN A 717 -5.63 -9.83 28.20
C ASN A 717 -5.79 -10.99 29.23
N LYS A 718 -5.54 -12.24 28.82
CA LYS A 718 -5.67 -13.41 29.72
C LYS A 718 -4.59 -13.38 30.80
N ALA A 719 -3.35 -13.08 30.43
CA ALA A 719 -2.23 -12.98 31.35
C ALA A 719 -2.39 -11.77 32.32
N ALA A 720 -2.74 -10.60 31.80
CA ALA A 720 -3.03 -9.40 32.60
C ALA A 720 -4.15 -9.63 33.63
N CYS A 721 -5.23 -10.33 33.24
CA CYS A 721 -6.29 -10.73 34.15
C CYS A 721 -5.80 -11.68 35.25
N ALA A 722 -4.88 -12.60 34.95
CA ALA A 722 -4.27 -13.47 35.96
C ALA A 722 -3.33 -12.68 36.89
N ALA A 723 -2.50 -11.77 36.35
CA ALA A 723 -1.60 -10.92 37.11
C ALA A 723 -2.34 -10.00 38.10
N LYS A 724 -3.53 -9.48 37.73
CA LYS A 724 -4.39 -8.69 38.61
C LYS A 724 -4.78 -9.40 39.91
N ASN A 725 -4.76 -10.74 39.92
CA ASN A 725 -5.07 -11.52 41.12
C ASN A 725 -3.88 -11.66 42.09
N VAL A 726 -2.66 -11.31 41.67
CA VAL A 726 -1.43 -11.52 42.45
C VAL A 726 -0.60 -10.25 42.67
N LEU A 727 -0.59 -9.32 41.73
CA LEU A 727 0.14 -8.04 41.81
C LEU A 727 -0.71 -6.95 42.48
N ASP A 728 -0.09 -5.84 42.89
CA ASP A 728 -0.79 -4.73 43.56
C ASP A 728 -1.50 -3.80 42.58
N ASP A 729 -0.96 -3.66 41.37
CA ASP A 729 -1.58 -2.93 40.27
C ASP A 729 -1.14 -3.55 38.94
N VAL A 730 -2.02 -3.55 37.93
CA VAL A 730 -1.70 -4.08 36.59
C VAL A 730 -2.36 -3.23 35.52
N VAL A 731 -1.52 -2.63 34.68
CA VAL A 731 -1.95 -1.90 33.48
C VAL A 731 -1.95 -2.85 32.31
N GLN A 732 -3.12 -3.04 31.71
CA GLN A 732 -3.25 -3.83 30.51
C GLN A 732 -2.97 -2.95 29.28
N GLY A 733 -2.01 -3.36 28.46
CA GLY A 733 -1.76 -2.74 27.16
C GLY A 733 -0.28 -2.80 26.76
N ASN A 734 -0.02 -2.34 25.54
CA ASN A 734 1.33 -2.29 24.97
C ASN A 734 2.14 -1.14 25.63
N ILE A 735 3.31 -1.44 26.20
CA ILE A 735 4.19 -0.45 26.84
C ILE A 735 4.60 0.69 25.89
N GLU A 736 4.64 0.45 24.59
CA GLU A 736 4.95 1.48 23.59
C GLU A 736 3.82 2.52 23.50
N ASP A 737 2.56 2.07 23.52
CA ASP A 737 1.38 2.90 23.21
C ASP A 737 0.70 3.51 24.44
N ILE A 738 0.69 2.80 25.57
CA ILE A 738 -0.11 3.20 26.73
C ILE A 738 0.48 4.43 27.45
N GLU A 739 -0.38 5.34 27.89
CA GLU A 739 0.00 6.30 28.91
C GLU A 739 0.08 5.61 30.27
N LEU A 740 1.22 5.73 30.94
CA LEU A 740 1.45 5.07 32.21
C LEU A 740 0.78 5.84 33.35
N PRO A 741 -0.12 5.22 34.13
CA PRO A 741 -0.87 5.87 35.20
C PRO A 741 -0.02 6.11 36.46
N TYR A 742 1.31 6.22 36.32
CA TYR A 742 2.26 6.32 37.41
C TYR A 742 2.89 7.72 37.46
N SER A 743 3.06 8.25 38.67
CA SER A 743 3.68 9.56 38.84
C SER A 743 5.21 9.48 38.69
N LYS A 744 5.87 10.62 38.40
CA LYS A 744 7.34 10.67 38.34
C LYS A 744 7.95 10.28 39.69
N ASN A 745 9.08 9.59 39.68
CA ASN A 745 9.76 9.06 40.88
C ASN A 745 8.91 8.07 41.72
N SER A 746 8.13 7.20 41.07
CA SER A 746 7.31 6.17 41.73
C SER A 746 8.07 4.89 42.09
N PHE A 747 9.00 4.44 41.24
CA PHE A 747 9.59 3.10 41.32
C PHE A 747 11.05 3.10 41.80
N ASP A 748 11.37 2.18 42.71
CA ASP A 748 12.73 1.86 43.15
C ASP A 748 13.43 0.93 42.14
N CYS A 749 12.67 0.06 41.47
CA CYS A 749 13.20 -0.84 40.46
C CYS A 749 12.20 -1.05 39.31
N ILE A 750 12.71 -1.17 38.08
CA ILE A 750 11.93 -1.53 36.89
C ILE A 750 12.56 -2.77 36.24
N LEU A 751 11.76 -3.82 36.04
CA LEU A 751 12.18 -5.09 35.47
C LEU A 751 11.73 -5.21 34.01
N PHE A 752 12.64 -5.69 33.16
CA PHE A 752 12.40 -6.11 31.78
C PHE A 752 12.88 -7.56 31.61
N ALA A 753 11.99 -8.53 31.77
CA ALA A 753 12.32 -9.96 31.70
C ALA A 753 12.01 -10.50 30.30
N ASP A 754 13.02 -10.54 29.43
CA ASP A 754 12.88 -10.96 28.03
C ASP A 754 11.81 -10.13 27.31
N VAL A 755 12.01 -8.81 27.30
CA VAL A 755 11.05 -7.83 26.75
C VAL A 755 11.67 -6.93 25.69
N LEU A 756 12.90 -6.46 25.91
CA LEU A 756 13.52 -5.43 25.05
C LEU A 756 13.73 -5.90 23.61
N GLU A 757 13.88 -7.21 23.42
CA GLU A 757 13.97 -7.91 22.15
C GLU A 757 12.65 -8.00 21.39
N HIS A 758 11.50 -7.89 22.08
CA HIS A 758 10.16 -7.91 21.48
C HIS A 758 9.60 -6.51 21.18
N LEU A 759 10.32 -5.43 21.53
CA LEU A 759 9.88 -4.06 21.32
C LEU A 759 10.28 -3.53 19.93
N ILE A 760 9.42 -2.69 19.35
CA ILE A 760 9.76 -1.95 18.12
C ILE A 760 10.84 -0.91 18.44
N ASP A 761 10.66 -0.14 19.51
CA ASP A 761 11.61 0.88 19.95
C ASP A 761 11.97 0.74 21.45
N PRO A 762 12.92 -0.16 21.80
CA PRO A 762 13.36 -0.33 23.17
C PRO A 762 14.05 0.93 23.75
N LEU A 763 14.62 1.81 22.90
CA LEU A 763 15.23 3.05 23.35
C LEU A 763 14.16 4.01 23.89
N SER A 764 13.09 4.22 23.13
CA SER A 764 11.97 5.06 23.55
C SER A 764 11.29 4.53 24.81
N VAL A 765 11.14 3.21 24.96
CA VAL A 765 10.57 2.63 26.18
C VAL A 765 11.47 2.86 27.40
N LEU A 766 12.80 2.64 27.28
CA LEU A 766 13.74 2.94 28.36
C LEU A 766 13.77 4.43 28.74
N GLN A 767 13.59 5.32 27.77
CA GLN A 767 13.43 6.76 28.00
C GLN A 767 12.08 7.11 28.65
N LYS A 768 10.99 6.43 28.25
CA LYS A 768 9.62 6.61 28.76
C LYS A 768 9.50 6.22 30.23
N VAL A 769 10.19 5.16 30.67
CA VAL A 769 10.15 4.71 32.07
C VAL A 769 11.13 5.47 32.97
N ARG A 770 12.11 6.18 32.40
CA ARG A 770 13.13 6.92 33.16
C ARG A 770 12.55 7.93 34.16
N PRO A 771 11.55 8.76 33.81
CA PRO A 771 10.94 9.70 34.75
C PRO A 771 10.19 9.03 35.90
N LEU A 772 9.80 7.76 35.75
CA LEU A 772 9.08 7.00 36.78
C LEU A 772 10.00 6.47 37.88
N MET A 773 11.32 6.43 37.66
CA MET A 773 12.27 5.93 38.64
C MET A 773 12.67 6.99 39.67
N LYS A 774 12.87 6.55 40.93
CA LYS A 774 13.39 7.40 42.01
C LYS A 774 14.86 7.75 41.82
N ASN A 775 15.32 8.75 42.58
CA ASN A 775 16.75 8.99 42.77
C ASN A 775 17.40 7.74 43.40
N LYS A 776 18.33 7.12 42.66
CA LYS A 776 18.94 5.79 42.90
C LYS A 776 18.09 4.57 42.47
N GLY A 777 17.05 4.77 41.66
CA GLY A 777 16.30 3.67 41.06
C GLY A 777 17.14 2.88 40.06
N THR A 778 16.79 1.61 39.87
CA THR A 778 17.58 0.65 39.08
C THR A 778 16.73 -0.07 38.04
N ILE A 779 17.28 -0.25 36.84
CA ILE A 779 16.73 -1.18 35.84
C ILE A 779 17.39 -2.54 36.00
N VAL A 780 16.59 -3.60 35.95
CA VAL A 780 17.04 -5.00 35.82
C VAL A 780 16.48 -5.55 34.51
N ALA A 781 17.33 -6.07 33.63
CA ALA A 781 16.90 -6.63 32.34
C ALA A 781 17.58 -7.96 32.02
N SER A 782 16.88 -8.89 31.36
CA SER A 782 17.51 -10.03 30.66
C SER A 782 17.43 -9.83 29.15
N ILE A 783 18.54 -10.08 28.46
CA ILE A 783 18.67 -9.82 27.02
C ILE A 783 19.45 -10.97 26.35
N PRO A 784 18.86 -11.65 25.35
CA PRO A 784 19.53 -12.70 24.56
C PRO A 784 20.74 -12.19 23.77
N ASN A 785 21.76 -13.04 23.61
CA ASN A 785 23.01 -12.71 22.91
C ASN A 785 23.11 -13.39 21.53
N VAL A 786 22.94 -12.63 20.45
CA VAL A 786 23.04 -13.18 19.08
C VAL A 786 24.47 -13.61 18.70
N GLN A 787 25.49 -13.21 19.47
CA GLN A 787 26.87 -13.70 19.30
C GLN A 787 27.05 -15.15 19.76
N PHE A 788 26.02 -15.78 20.34
CA PHE A 788 26.10 -17.15 20.83
C PHE A 788 26.57 -18.14 19.76
N HIS A 789 27.47 -19.05 20.13
CA HIS A 789 28.18 -19.92 19.21
C HIS A 789 27.25 -20.83 18.40
N GLY A 790 26.09 -21.22 18.97
CA GLY A 790 25.06 -21.97 18.25
C GLY A 790 24.50 -21.20 17.05
N VAL A 791 24.24 -19.90 17.23
CA VAL A 791 23.76 -19.00 16.16
C VAL A 791 24.84 -18.78 15.11
N VAL A 792 26.08 -18.51 15.54
CA VAL A 792 27.22 -18.29 14.63
C VAL A 792 27.50 -19.55 13.79
N HIS A 793 27.42 -20.74 14.39
CA HIS A 793 27.58 -22.00 13.67
C HIS A 793 26.47 -22.20 12.62
N GLN A 794 25.20 -21.95 12.98
CA GLN A 794 24.09 -22.02 12.02
C GLN A 794 24.31 -21.06 10.84
N LEU A 795 24.72 -19.82 11.13
CA LEU A 795 24.97 -18.80 10.12
C LEU A 795 26.09 -19.21 9.15
N ILE A 796 27.18 -19.80 9.65
CA ILE A 796 28.29 -20.31 8.81
C ILE A 796 27.82 -21.43 7.87
N GLU A 797 26.87 -22.25 8.31
CA GLU A 797 26.26 -23.31 7.49
C GLU A 797 25.14 -22.79 6.57
N GLY A 798 24.88 -21.48 6.55
CA GLY A 798 23.88 -20.83 5.70
C GLY A 798 22.45 -20.86 6.26
N ASN A 799 22.28 -21.17 7.55
CA ASN A 799 20.99 -21.26 8.21
C ASN A 799 20.74 -20.04 9.10
N TRP A 800 19.59 -19.38 8.92
CA TRP A 800 19.03 -18.36 9.82
C TRP A 800 17.58 -18.75 10.10
N THR A 801 17.41 -19.82 10.87
CA THR A 801 16.10 -20.47 11.07
C THR A 801 15.48 -19.96 12.36
N TYR A 802 14.31 -19.37 12.26
CA TYR A 802 13.53 -18.99 13.43
C TYR A 802 12.94 -20.23 14.10
N GLU A 803 12.97 -20.24 15.43
CA GLU A 803 12.43 -21.31 16.26
C GLU A 803 11.27 -20.80 17.13
N LYS A 804 10.54 -21.73 17.75
CA LYS A 804 9.42 -21.39 18.65
C LYS A 804 9.88 -20.87 20.02
N GLU A 805 11.16 -21.00 20.33
CA GLU A 805 11.80 -20.53 21.57
C GLU A 805 13.31 -20.32 21.33
N GLY A 806 13.98 -19.53 22.17
CA GLY A 806 15.44 -19.36 22.16
C GLY A 806 15.92 -18.01 21.59
N ILE A 807 17.19 -17.91 21.18
CA ILE A 807 17.78 -16.63 20.72
C ILE A 807 17.15 -16.18 19.39
N LEU A 808 16.85 -17.12 18.49
CA LEU A 808 16.16 -16.89 17.22
C LEU A 808 14.65 -17.20 17.33
N ASP A 809 14.02 -16.81 18.44
CA ASP A 809 12.58 -16.90 18.60
C ASP A 809 11.85 -16.10 17.50
N GLU A 810 10.80 -16.68 16.91
CA GLU A 810 9.99 -16.06 15.84
C GLU A 810 9.35 -14.72 16.24
N THR A 811 9.29 -14.41 17.54
CA THR A 811 8.72 -13.18 18.10
C THR A 811 9.76 -12.10 18.46
N HIS A 812 11.07 -12.35 18.31
CA HIS A 812 12.11 -11.33 18.53
C HIS A 812 12.18 -10.33 17.37
N LEU A 813 12.00 -9.03 17.67
CA LEU A 813 12.13 -7.92 16.73
C LEU A 813 13.54 -7.29 16.73
N ARG A 814 14.32 -7.50 17.79
CA ARG A 814 15.67 -6.93 17.99
C ARG A 814 16.64 -8.01 18.49
N PHE A 815 17.86 -8.01 17.94
CA PHE A 815 18.92 -8.93 18.32
C PHE A 815 20.11 -8.15 18.89
N PHE A 816 20.63 -8.58 20.03
CA PHE A 816 21.65 -7.85 20.74
C PHE A 816 22.96 -8.61 20.83
N THR A 817 24.06 -7.87 20.71
CA THR A 817 25.38 -8.27 21.23
C THR A 817 25.68 -7.44 22.47
N PHE A 818 26.67 -7.83 23.28
CA PHE A 818 27.05 -7.08 24.48
C PHE A 818 27.28 -5.57 24.22
N LYS A 819 27.95 -5.23 23.12
CA LYS A 819 28.22 -3.82 22.76
C LYS A 819 26.96 -3.03 22.43
N GLU A 820 25.98 -3.67 21.78
CA GLU A 820 24.71 -3.01 21.47
C GLU A 820 23.84 -2.82 22.72
N ILE A 821 23.95 -3.71 23.71
CA ILE A 821 23.34 -3.52 25.04
C ILE A 821 23.95 -2.29 25.72
N GLU A 822 25.28 -2.16 25.76
CA GLU A 822 25.95 -0.98 26.36
C GLU A 822 25.50 0.33 25.69
N LYS A 823 25.40 0.31 24.36
CA LYS A 823 24.95 1.46 23.57
C LYS A 823 23.48 1.82 23.86
N LEU A 824 22.57 0.84 23.88
CA LEU A 824 21.16 1.05 24.18
C LEU A 824 20.96 1.75 25.53
N PHE A 825 21.60 1.23 26.58
CA PHE A 825 21.47 1.80 27.92
C PHE A 825 22.11 3.19 28.02
N SER A 826 23.28 3.40 27.40
CA SER A 826 23.93 4.72 27.38
C SER A 826 23.08 5.77 26.68
N GLN A 827 22.46 5.42 25.55
CA GLN A 827 21.59 6.33 24.78
C GLN A 827 20.28 6.63 25.51
N ALA A 828 19.75 5.66 26.27
CA ALA A 828 18.60 5.87 27.14
C ALA A 828 18.94 6.69 28.41
N GLY A 829 20.23 6.98 28.63
CA GLY A 829 20.74 7.81 29.71
C GLY A 829 20.97 7.06 31.02
N TYR A 830 21.32 5.78 30.91
CA TYR A 830 21.70 4.92 32.02
C TYR A 830 23.19 4.55 31.92
N SER A 831 23.77 4.21 33.06
CA SER A 831 25.07 3.60 33.21
C SER A 831 24.87 2.17 33.71
N ILE A 832 25.45 1.19 33.02
CA ILE A 832 25.40 -0.20 33.46
C ILE A 832 26.31 -0.34 34.69
N ALA A 833 25.71 -0.74 35.81
CA ALA A 833 26.38 -0.91 37.09
C ALA A 833 26.91 -2.34 37.28
N ARG A 834 26.21 -3.33 36.72
CA ARG A 834 26.59 -4.75 36.80
C ARG A 834 25.99 -5.52 35.62
N VAL A 835 26.73 -6.53 35.14
CA VAL A 835 26.26 -7.51 34.17
C VAL A 835 26.59 -8.91 34.69
N ASP A 836 25.57 -9.78 34.77
CA ASP A 836 25.75 -11.21 35.00
C ASP A 836 25.53 -11.96 33.68
N GLU A 837 26.20 -13.10 33.50
CA GLU A 837 26.22 -13.85 32.25
C GLU A 837 25.71 -15.27 32.48
N VAL A 838 24.79 -15.72 31.62
CA VAL A 838 24.35 -17.12 31.62
C VAL A 838 25.13 -17.88 30.56
N LEU A 839 26.07 -18.70 31.02
CA LEU A 839 27.02 -19.42 30.17
C LEU A 839 26.48 -20.79 29.77
N ASP A 840 26.80 -21.19 28.53
CA ASP A 840 26.62 -22.56 28.08
C ASP A 840 27.60 -23.50 28.82
N PRO A 841 27.13 -24.64 29.35
CA PRO A 841 27.98 -25.61 30.07
C PRO A 841 29.21 -26.10 29.27
N GLN A 842 29.19 -26.00 27.94
CA GLN A 842 30.32 -26.36 27.08
C GLN A 842 31.54 -25.45 27.30
N TYR A 843 31.35 -24.23 27.81
CA TYR A 843 32.44 -23.31 28.10
C TYR A 843 33.43 -23.87 29.13
N GLU A 844 32.97 -24.61 30.14
CA GLU A 844 33.82 -25.19 31.21
C GLU A 844 34.92 -26.09 30.64
N LYS A 845 34.62 -26.81 29.55
CA LYS A 845 35.59 -27.72 28.90
C LYS A 845 36.67 -26.98 28.11
N LEU A 846 36.37 -25.74 27.69
CA LEU A 846 37.23 -24.88 26.88
C LEU A 846 38.11 -23.97 27.74
N SER A 847 37.59 -23.50 28.88
CA SER A 847 38.35 -22.66 29.82
C SER A 847 39.59 -23.35 30.39
N ASP A 848 39.56 -24.68 30.54
CA ASP A 848 40.68 -25.48 31.06
C ASP A 848 41.85 -25.61 30.07
N GLN A 849 41.69 -25.21 28.81
CA GLN A 849 42.65 -25.48 27.73
C GLN A 849 43.46 -24.27 27.24
N ASN A 850 43.28 -23.08 27.84
CA ASN A 850 43.92 -21.81 27.37
C ASN A 850 43.77 -21.60 25.85
N ALA A 851 42.58 -21.87 25.31
CA ALA A 851 42.33 -21.73 23.88
C ALA A 851 42.44 -20.26 23.44
N THR A 852 43.03 -20.01 22.27
CA THR A 852 43.11 -18.69 21.61
C THR A 852 42.39 -18.67 20.25
N SER A 853 41.66 -19.75 19.94
CA SER A 853 40.93 -19.89 18.69
C SER A 853 39.64 -20.68 18.87
N LEU A 854 38.59 -20.29 18.14
CA LEU A 854 37.31 -21.00 18.06
C LEU A 854 37.11 -21.60 16.67
N ASN A 855 36.65 -22.85 16.63
CA ASN A 855 36.41 -23.60 15.40
C ASN A 855 34.91 -23.87 15.25
N PHE A 856 34.36 -23.47 14.10
CA PHE A 856 32.97 -23.66 13.69
C PHE A 856 32.91 -24.57 12.45
N GLY A 857 33.56 -25.73 12.51
CA GLY A 857 33.62 -26.69 11.42
C GLY A 857 34.55 -26.24 10.29
N ARG A 858 33.99 -25.52 9.30
CA ARG A 858 34.72 -25.06 8.10
C ARG A 858 35.44 -23.73 8.29
N THR A 859 35.11 -22.99 9.36
CA THR A 859 35.64 -21.65 9.65
C THR A 859 36.31 -21.64 11.03
N GLN A 860 37.42 -20.92 11.15
CA GLN A 860 38.12 -20.74 12.42
C GLN A 860 38.39 -19.26 12.68
N ILE A 861 38.14 -18.81 13.92
CA ILE A 861 38.52 -17.49 14.41
C ILE A 861 39.75 -17.67 15.30
N LYS A 862 40.82 -16.90 15.06
CA LYS A 862 42.10 -16.96 15.79
C LYS A 862 42.40 -15.65 16.49
N ASP A 863 43.42 -15.68 17.35
CA ASP A 863 43.95 -14.51 18.07
C ASP A 863 42.92 -13.87 19.01
N LEU A 864 42.00 -14.68 19.55
CA LEU A 864 41.01 -14.25 20.52
C LEU A 864 41.59 -14.26 21.93
N THR A 865 41.24 -13.23 22.69
CA THR A 865 41.43 -13.21 24.14
C THR A 865 40.44 -14.16 24.83
N ALA A 866 40.76 -14.56 26.08
CA ALA A 866 39.87 -15.42 26.87
C ALA A 866 38.46 -14.79 27.04
N GLU A 867 38.40 -13.47 27.16
CA GLU A 867 37.15 -12.73 27.31
C GLU A 867 36.32 -12.72 26.02
N GLU A 868 36.97 -12.57 24.86
CA GLU A 868 36.28 -12.66 23.57
C GLU A 868 35.74 -14.06 23.30
N ILE A 869 36.48 -15.10 23.70
CA ILE A 869 35.99 -16.48 23.60
C ILE A 869 34.74 -16.66 24.48
N LYS A 870 34.79 -16.21 25.74
CA LYS A 870 33.69 -16.33 26.68
C LYS A 870 32.38 -15.76 26.14
N ARG A 871 32.42 -14.61 25.45
CA ARG A 871 31.25 -13.96 24.85
C ARG A 871 30.50 -14.81 23.82
N PHE A 872 31.17 -15.74 23.13
CA PHE A 872 30.50 -16.69 22.23
C PHE A 872 29.73 -17.79 22.99
N PHE A 873 29.98 -17.98 24.29
CA PHE A 873 29.29 -18.97 25.12
C PHE A 873 28.28 -18.36 26.07
N VAL A 874 28.11 -17.03 26.07
CA VAL A 874 27.03 -16.38 26.82
C VAL A 874 25.74 -16.52 26.03
N PHE A 875 24.74 -17.20 26.60
CA PHE A 875 23.40 -17.35 26.03
C PHE A 875 22.58 -16.07 26.20
N GLN A 876 22.62 -15.49 27.41
CA GLN A 876 21.90 -14.25 27.75
C GLN A 876 22.70 -13.40 28.76
N TYR A 877 22.53 -12.08 28.68
CA TYR A 877 23.08 -11.12 29.64
C TYR A 877 21.99 -10.63 30.58
N LEU A 878 22.31 -10.55 31.88
CA LEU A 878 21.46 -9.97 32.91
C LEU A 878 22.05 -8.62 33.34
N VAL A 879 21.37 -7.53 33.04
CA VAL A 879 21.87 -6.16 33.16
C VAL A 879 21.26 -5.46 34.36
N VAL A 880 22.09 -4.76 35.13
CA VAL A 880 21.68 -3.84 36.20
C VAL A 880 22.18 -2.44 35.86
N ALA A 881 21.29 -1.46 35.71
CA ALA A 881 21.65 -0.12 35.26
C ALA A 881 21.04 1.03 36.09
N ASN A 882 21.79 2.12 36.22
CA ASN A 882 21.46 3.31 37.02
C ASN A 882 21.46 4.60 36.17
N PRO A 883 20.61 5.60 36.43
CA PRO A 883 20.60 6.86 35.68
C PRO A 883 21.92 7.65 35.73
N LEU A 884 22.34 8.25 34.60
CA LEU A 884 23.53 9.12 34.52
C LEU A 884 23.33 10.47 35.24
N SER A 885 24.35 10.92 35.98
CA SER A 885 24.44 12.27 36.58
C SER A 885 25.23 13.24 35.70
N SER A 886 24.69 14.44 35.48
CA SER A 886 25.22 15.46 34.57
C SER A 886 26.42 16.23 35.14
N ASN A 887 27.51 16.39 34.36
CA ASN A 887 28.33 17.61 34.37
C ASN A 887 29.11 17.83 33.06
N LYS A 888 28.87 19.00 32.46
CA LYS A 888 29.56 19.65 31.34
C LYS A 888 30.86 20.29 31.86
N ASN A 889 31.98 20.27 31.10
CA ASN A 889 32.98 21.38 31.03
C ASN A 889 34.39 21.05 30.46
N GLU A 890 34.69 19.87 29.91
CA GLU A 890 36.09 19.58 29.45
C GLU A 890 36.32 19.61 27.92
N VAL A 891 35.32 20.02 27.11
CA VAL A 891 35.41 19.97 25.62
C VAL A 891 35.49 21.35 24.96
N GLU A 892 35.43 22.44 25.73
CA GLU A 892 35.15 23.78 25.16
C GLU A 892 36.35 24.54 24.57
N ASP A 893 37.59 24.21 24.93
CA ASP A 893 38.72 25.13 24.66
C ASP A 893 39.58 24.84 23.42
N MET A 894 39.37 23.74 22.69
CA MET A 894 40.17 23.44 21.48
C MET A 894 39.47 23.74 20.14
N LEU A 895 38.19 24.10 20.14
CA LEU A 895 37.33 24.09 18.95
C LEU A 895 37.01 25.47 18.36
N GLN A 896 37.40 26.60 18.99
CA GLN A 896 36.75 27.90 18.77
C GLN A 896 37.02 28.61 17.41
N GLY A 897 38.03 28.22 16.64
CA GLY A 897 38.34 28.82 15.33
C GLY A 897 37.53 28.20 14.18
N GLU A 898 37.64 26.88 14.00
CA GLU A 898 36.83 26.09 13.05
C GLU A 898 35.36 26.00 13.47
N LYS A 899 35.06 26.14 14.78
CA LYS A 899 33.67 26.24 15.26
C LYS A 899 32.95 27.41 14.65
N ARG A 900 33.56 28.56 14.35
CA ARG A 900 32.77 29.76 14.01
C ARG A 900 32.13 29.66 12.63
N GLU A 901 32.87 29.17 11.63
CA GLU A 901 32.33 28.90 10.29
C GLU A 901 31.42 27.66 10.29
N SER A 902 31.81 26.59 11.00
CA SER A 902 30.92 25.44 11.21
C SER A 902 29.65 25.84 11.97
N GLN A 903 29.71 26.82 12.88
CA GLN A 903 28.59 27.32 13.66
C GLN A 903 27.67 28.16 12.79
N ILE A 904 28.19 29.04 11.94
CA ILE A 904 27.35 29.76 10.96
C ILE A 904 26.67 28.75 10.02
N LYS A 905 27.39 27.74 9.53
CA LYS A 905 26.84 26.69 8.65
C LYS A 905 25.78 25.83 9.36
N ASN A 906 26.04 25.44 10.61
CA ASN A 906 25.08 24.69 11.43
C ASN A 906 23.87 25.54 11.80
N LEU A 907 24.05 26.82 12.12
CA LEU A 907 22.95 27.75 12.36
C LEU A 907 22.11 27.95 11.10
N PHE A 908 22.71 27.96 9.90
CA PHE A 908 21.96 27.97 8.65
C PHE A 908 21.14 26.69 8.47
N LEU A 909 21.73 25.52 8.77
CA LEU A 909 21.04 24.23 8.68
C LEU A 909 19.87 24.15 9.68
N GLU A 910 20.12 24.51 10.95
CA GLU A 910 19.12 24.56 12.01
C GLU A 910 18.03 25.59 11.69
N ALA A 911 18.40 26.78 11.19
CA ALA A 911 17.42 27.79 10.77
C ALA A 911 16.55 27.29 9.62
N SER A 912 17.12 26.54 8.66
CA SER A 912 16.37 25.91 7.58
C SER A 912 15.43 24.80 8.07
N GLU A 913 15.87 23.91 8.96
CA GLU A 913 15.02 22.86 9.57
C GLU A 913 13.85 23.44 10.36
N VAL A 914 14.12 24.48 11.14
CA VAL A 914 13.12 25.19 11.94
C VAL A 914 12.15 25.98 11.05
N LEU A 915 12.64 26.55 9.94
CA LEU A 915 11.81 27.25 8.95
C LEU A 915 10.86 26.29 8.21
N GLU A 916 11.32 25.07 7.90
CA GLU A 916 10.48 23.99 7.36
C GLU A 916 9.45 23.49 8.37
N SER A 917 9.82 23.44 9.65
CA SER A 917 8.94 23.07 10.77
C SER A 917 7.88 24.14 11.11
N GLY A 918 7.96 25.32 10.48
CA GLY A 918 7.00 26.41 10.66
C GLY A 918 7.21 27.28 11.91
N GLU A 919 8.32 27.09 12.63
CA GLU A 919 8.64 27.79 13.87
C GLU A 919 9.42 29.10 13.58
N PHE A 920 8.78 30.02 12.85
CA PHE A 920 9.43 31.21 12.27
C PHE A 920 10.09 32.14 13.30
N GLU A 921 9.58 32.21 14.53
CA GLU A 921 10.19 33.00 15.60
C GLU A 921 11.53 32.43 16.09
N ILE A 922 11.70 31.11 16.02
CA ILE A 922 12.96 30.44 16.35
C ILE A 922 13.94 30.61 15.20
N ALA A 923 13.49 30.44 13.95
CA ALA A 923 14.31 30.70 12.76
C ALA A 923 14.83 32.15 12.73
N LEU A 924 14.00 33.14 13.10
CA LEU A 924 14.44 34.54 13.23
C LEU A 924 15.56 34.73 14.28
N LYS A 925 15.51 34.00 15.40
CA LYS A 925 16.56 34.05 16.42
C LYS A 925 17.86 33.45 15.88
N LEU A 926 17.78 32.32 15.19
CA LEU A 926 18.93 31.64 14.60
C LEU A 926 19.60 32.49 13.50
N TYR A 927 18.81 33.11 12.61
CA TYR A 927 19.36 34.06 11.64
C TYR A 927 19.93 35.32 12.31
N GLY A 928 19.32 35.79 13.41
CA GLY A 928 19.87 36.85 14.24
C GLY A 928 21.23 36.49 14.87
N GLU A 929 21.40 35.23 15.28
CA GLU A 929 22.69 34.71 15.76
C GLU A 929 23.74 34.65 14.64
N ILE A 930 23.34 34.27 13.42
CA ILE A 930 24.21 34.34 12.25
C ILE A 930 24.65 35.78 11.98
N LEU A 931 23.74 36.76 12.05
CA LEU A 931 24.08 38.18 11.87
C LEU A 931 24.93 38.75 13.02
N ASN A 932 24.81 38.23 14.24
CA ASN A 932 25.72 38.58 15.34
C ASN A 932 27.15 38.07 15.08
N LEU A 933 27.29 36.93 14.39
CA LEU A 933 28.58 36.35 14.02
C LEU A 933 29.14 36.93 12.72
N SER A 934 28.27 37.28 11.76
CA SER A 934 28.58 37.84 10.45
C SER A 934 27.54 38.91 10.05
N PRO A 935 27.73 40.18 10.47
CA PRO A 935 26.74 41.25 10.35
C PRO A 935 26.27 41.59 8.92
N ASP A 936 27.08 41.27 7.90
CA ASP A 936 26.80 41.58 6.50
C ASP A 936 26.32 40.36 5.69
N ASN A 937 25.96 39.24 6.35
CA ASN A 937 25.58 38.01 5.66
C ASN A 937 24.23 38.16 4.93
N ALA A 938 24.27 38.28 3.59
CA ALA A 938 23.06 38.45 2.79
C ALA A 938 22.11 37.25 2.86
N GLY A 939 22.63 36.03 2.95
CA GLY A 939 21.82 34.82 3.10
C GLY A 939 20.98 34.81 4.38
N ALA A 940 21.53 35.28 5.50
CA ALA A 940 20.79 35.40 6.75
C ALA A 940 19.75 36.54 6.70
N LEU A 941 20.08 37.65 6.03
CA LEU A 941 19.12 38.72 5.79
C LEU A 941 17.93 38.25 4.93
N VAL A 942 18.19 37.48 3.87
CA VAL A 942 17.12 36.86 3.05
C VAL A 942 16.27 35.92 3.90
N GLY A 943 16.89 35.02 4.67
CA GLY A 943 16.17 34.10 5.56
C GLY A 943 15.29 34.80 6.60
N MET A 944 15.78 35.90 7.21
CA MET A 944 14.95 36.73 8.08
C MET A 944 13.78 37.39 7.33
N GLY A 945 14.03 37.86 6.10
CA GLY A 945 12.98 38.41 5.23
C GLY A 945 11.87 37.39 4.97
N ASP A 946 12.24 36.14 4.68
CA ASP A 946 11.29 35.04 4.45
C ASP A 946 10.48 34.73 5.71
N CYS A 947 11.13 34.67 6.89
CA CYS A 947 10.43 34.49 8.17
C CYS A 947 9.45 35.63 8.45
N TYR A 948 9.85 36.88 8.22
CA TYR A 948 8.97 38.03 8.43
C TYR A 948 7.78 38.02 7.48
N MET A 949 7.96 37.57 6.23
CA MET A 949 6.83 37.36 5.30
C MET A 949 5.85 36.30 5.83
N LYS A 950 6.34 35.19 6.38
CA LYS A 950 5.49 34.14 6.97
C LYS A 950 4.78 34.59 8.25
N LEU A 951 5.42 35.46 9.03
CA LEU A 951 4.84 36.09 10.22
C LEU A 951 3.92 37.28 9.90
N GLN A 952 3.66 37.57 8.63
CA GLN A 952 2.84 38.70 8.16
C GLN A 952 3.36 40.07 8.62
N LEU A 953 4.69 40.23 8.68
CA LEU A 953 5.41 41.46 9.03
C LEU A 953 6.17 42.02 7.80
N PRO A 954 5.47 42.53 6.77
CA PRO A 954 6.06 42.87 5.48
C PRO A 954 7.05 44.05 5.52
N ASP A 955 6.93 44.96 6.48
CA ASP A 955 7.84 46.12 6.60
C ASP A 955 9.22 45.71 7.15
N ASN A 956 9.23 44.71 8.05
CA ASN A 956 10.48 44.10 8.53
C ASN A 956 11.15 43.31 7.40
N ALA A 957 10.37 42.56 6.62
CA ALA A 957 10.86 41.83 5.46
C ALA A 957 11.48 42.77 4.40
N GLU A 958 10.86 43.93 4.18
CA GLU A 958 11.38 44.94 3.24
C GLU A 958 12.79 45.39 3.62
N SER A 959 13.01 45.73 4.89
CA SER A 959 14.32 46.14 5.37
C SER A 959 15.37 45.04 5.20
N CYS A 960 15.00 43.80 5.46
CA CYS A 960 15.89 42.64 5.30
C CYS A 960 16.30 42.42 3.83
N TYR A 961 15.34 42.38 2.90
CA TYR A 961 15.64 42.18 1.47
C TYR A 961 16.39 43.36 0.86
N GLU A 962 16.05 44.60 1.21
CA GLU A 962 16.77 45.77 0.72
C GLU A 962 18.22 45.78 1.19
N ASN A 963 18.47 45.43 2.46
CA ASN A 963 19.83 45.28 2.96
C ASN A 963 20.57 44.13 2.29
N ALA A 964 19.92 42.98 2.05
CA ALA A 964 20.55 41.86 1.32
C ALA A 964 20.99 42.28 -0.08
N CYS A 965 20.10 42.93 -0.86
CA CYS A 965 20.41 43.42 -2.21
C CYS A 965 21.45 44.55 -2.23
N LEU A 966 21.55 45.35 -1.15
CA LEU A 966 22.57 46.40 -1.04
C LEU A 966 23.96 45.82 -0.72
N LYS A 967 24.02 44.76 0.09
CA LYS A 967 25.27 44.13 0.53
C LYS A 967 25.85 43.22 -0.54
N GLU A 968 24.99 42.46 -1.23
CA GLU A 968 25.34 41.59 -2.34
C GLU A 968 24.40 41.86 -3.53
N PRO A 969 24.75 42.79 -4.43
CA PRO A 969 23.89 43.17 -5.57
C PRO A 969 23.66 42.07 -6.61
N ASP A 970 24.48 41.03 -6.61
CA ASP A 970 24.40 39.82 -7.44
C ASP A 970 23.60 38.68 -6.77
N ASN A 971 23.10 38.88 -5.55
CA ASN A 971 22.32 37.89 -4.81
C ASN A 971 20.89 37.77 -5.39
N ASP A 972 20.68 36.76 -6.24
CA ASP A 972 19.42 36.47 -6.91
C ASP A 972 18.27 36.21 -5.92
N LYS A 973 18.54 35.53 -4.80
CA LYS A 973 17.55 35.25 -3.74
C LYS A 973 17.03 36.52 -3.07
N GLY A 974 17.90 37.50 -2.82
CA GLY A 974 17.50 38.82 -2.32
C GLY A 974 16.57 39.55 -3.27
N TRP A 975 16.89 39.55 -4.56
CA TRP A 975 16.04 40.15 -5.60
C TRP A 975 14.71 39.42 -5.76
N LEU A 976 14.71 38.09 -5.68
CA LEU A 976 13.50 37.27 -5.71
C LEU A 976 12.58 37.58 -4.52
N GLY A 977 13.12 37.59 -3.29
CA GLY A 977 12.37 37.93 -2.07
C GLY A 977 11.78 39.34 -2.11
N SER A 978 12.57 40.31 -2.59
CA SER A 978 12.10 41.69 -2.81
C SER A 978 10.96 41.76 -3.86
N GLY A 979 11.07 40.99 -4.95
CA GLY A 979 10.04 40.92 -5.99
C GLY A 979 8.73 40.30 -5.49
N LEU A 980 8.81 39.23 -4.69
CA LEU A 980 7.64 38.59 -4.07
C LEU A 980 6.96 39.51 -3.05
N LEU A 981 7.74 40.23 -2.24
CA LEU A 981 7.22 41.24 -1.31
C LEU A 981 6.53 42.39 -2.06
N ALA A 982 7.12 42.87 -3.15
CA ALA A 982 6.52 43.92 -3.97
C ALA A 982 5.20 43.45 -4.61
N LEU A 983 5.13 42.20 -5.08
CA LEU A 983 3.88 41.59 -5.53
C LEU A 983 2.84 41.54 -4.41
N TYR A 984 3.23 41.12 -3.21
CA TYR A 984 2.35 41.08 -2.03
C TYR A 984 1.81 42.47 -1.66
N LYS A 985 2.65 43.51 -1.74
CA LYS A 985 2.24 44.91 -1.54
C LYS A 985 1.45 45.50 -2.72
N GLY A 986 1.28 44.76 -3.81
CA GLY A 986 0.62 45.22 -5.04
C GLY A 986 1.44 46.21 -5.88
N ASP A 987 2.72 46.40 -5.57
CA ASP A 987 3.65 47.23 -6.36
C ASP A 987 4.19 46.42 -7.54
N ASN A 988 3.34 46.29 -8.56
CA ASN A 988 3.67 45.58 -9.79
C ASN A 988 4.89 46.19 -10.52
N LYS A 989 5.26 47.46 -10.29
CA LYS A 989 6.43 48.08 -10.95
C LYS A 989 7.72 47.66 -10.26
N LYS A 990 7.77 47.74 -8.94
CA LYS A 990 8.92 47.28 -8.15
C LYS A 990 9.12 45.77 -8.35
N ALA A 991 8.04 44.98 -8.35
CA ALA A 991 8.10 43.54 -8.59
C ALA A 991 8.74 43.17 -9.95
N ASP A 992 8.31 43.83 -11.03
CA ASP A 992 8.84 43.59 -12.38
C ASP A 992 10.35 43.87 -12.45
N ILE A 993 10.81 44.97 -11.84
CA ILE A 993 12.24 45.32 -11.76
C ILE A 993 13.02 44.26 -10.97
N CYS A 994 12.52 43.87 -9.80
CA CYS A 994 13.19 42.90 -8.93
C CYS A 994 13.27 41.50 -9.56
N PHE A 995 12.23 41.01 -10.22
CA PHE A 995 12.29 39.72 -10.92
C PHE A 995 13.21 39.76 -12.14
N ASN A 996 13.23 40.84 -12.91
CA ASN A 996 14.21 40.99 -13.99
C ASN A 996 15.65 41.06 -13.46
N LYS A 997 15.88 41.72 -12.32
CA LYS A 997 17.18 41.71 -11.64
C LYS A 997 17.58 40.33 -11.12
N CYS A 998 16.62 39.54 -10.64
CA CYS A 998 16.85 38.13 -10.33
C CYS A 998 17.27 37.36 -11.59
N LEU A 999 16.57 37.54 -12.71
CA LEU A 999 16.87 36.86 -13.98
C LEU A 999 18.18 37.31 -14.64
N GLU A 1000 18.63 38.55 -14.42
CA GLU A 1000 19.96 39.01 -14.86
C GLU A 1000 21.10 38.22 -14.20
N ASN A 1001 20.91 37.80 -12.94
CA ASN A 1001 21.89 37.02 -12.17
C ASN A 1001 21.64 35.50 -12.24
N SER A 1002 20.39 35.10 -12.51
CA SER A 1002 19.92 33.71 -12.56
C SER A 1002 18.93 33.52 -13.72
N ALA A 1003 19.47 33.36 -14.93
CA ALA A 1003 18.71 33.42 -16.19
C ALA A 1003 17.62 32.34 -16.36
N ALA A 1004 17.69 31.25 -15.59
CA ALA A 1004 16.75 30.12 -15.61
C ALA A 1004 16.06 29.96 -14.24
N ASN A 1005 15.45 31.03 -13.73
CA ASN A 1005 14.74 31.02 -12.45
C ASN A 1005 13.22 30.93 -12.65
N ASP A 1006 12.66 29.74 -12.45
CA ASP A 1006 11.23 29.44 -12.61
C ASP A 1006 10.32 30.29 -11.71
N LYS A 1007 10.74 30.55 -10.47
CA LYS A 1007 10.00 31.39 -9.51
C LYS A 1007 9.94 32.85 -9.97
N ALA A 1008 11.01 33.38 -10.55
CA ALA A 1008 11.03 34.73 -11.11
C ALA A 1008 10.15 34.83 -12.37
N PHE A 1009 10.16 33.82 -13.27
CA PHE A 1009 9.23 33.76 -14.40
C PHE A 1009 7.77 33.68 -13.93
N CYS A 1010 7.46 32.82 -12.95
CA CYS A 1010 6.13 32.73 -12.36
C CYS A 1010 5.70 34.08 -11.73
N GLY A 1011 6.61 34.75 -11.01
CA GLY A 1011 6.38 36.07 -10.45
C GLY A 1011 6.08 37.13 -11.52
N LEU A 1012 6.83 37.14 -12.63
CA LEU A 1012 6.55 37.99 -13.78
C LEU A 1012 5.19 37.67 -14.40
N GLY A 1013 4.82 36.38 -14.52
CA GLY A 1013 3.49 35.96 -14.95
C GLY A 1013 2.38 36.55 -14.09
N MET A 1014 2.52 36.48 -12.76
CA MET A 1014 1.58 37.11 -11.82
C MET A 1014 1.52 38.64 -11.96
N VAL A 1015 2.67 39.31 -12.17
CA VAL A 1015 2.70 40.75 -12.47
C VAL A 1015 1.91 41.07 -13.75
N ARG A 1016 1.99 40.23 -14.78
CA ARG A 1016 1.23 40.39 -16.03
C ARG A 1016 -0.26 40.18 -15.82
N VAL A 1017 -0.67 39.17 -15.06
CA VAL A 1017 -2.07 38.97 -14.65
C VAL A 1017 -2.61 40.22 -13.96
N ASN A 1018 -1.89 40.77 -12.99
CA ASN A 1018 -2.30 41.98 -12.26
C ASN A 1018 -2.43 43.23 -13.15
N ARG A 1019 -1.70 43.26 -14.28
CA ARG A 1019 -1.76 44.34 -15.28
C ARG A 1019 -2.79 44.07 -16.39
N GLY A 1020 -3.45 42.92 -16.37
CA GLY A 1020 -4.40 42.50 -17.42
C GLY A 1020 -3.74 42.02 -18.72
N ASP A 1021 -2.43 41.80 -18.73
CA ASP A 1021 -1.66 41.28 -19.86
C ASP A 1021 -1.73 39.75 -19.86
N VAL A 1022 -2.83 39.22 -20.40
CA VAL A 1022 -3.14 37.78 -20.39
C VAL A 1022 -2.13 36.97 -21.22
N ASP A 1023 -1.80 37.44 -22.43
CA ASP A 1023 -0.86 36.75 -23.32
C ASP A 1023 0.55 36.73 -22.73
N GLY A 1024 1.00 37.86 -22.16
CA GLY A 1024 2.28 37.93 -21.46
C GLY A 1024 2.30 37.05 -20.20
N ALA A 1025 1.20 36.97 -19.46
CA ALA A 1025 1.10 36.08 -18.30
C ALA A 1025 1.23 34.61 -18.70
N TYR A 1026 0.54 34.21 -19.77
CA TYR A 1026 0.57 32.85 -20.31
C TYR A 1026 1.99 32.45 -20.72
N ASP A 1027 2.67 33.29 -21.51
CA ASP A 1027 4.06 33.07 -21.95
C ASP A 1027 5.04 32.92 -20.77
N TYR A 1028 4.91 33.77 -19.74
CA TYR A 1028 5.77 33.67 -18.56
C TYR A 1028 5.48 32.43 -17.69
N PHE A 1029 4.23 31.98 -17.59
CA PHE A 1029 3.92 30.72 -16.92
C PHE A 1029 4.43 29.50 -17.70
N CYS A 1030 4.29 29.49 -19.03
CA CYS A 1030 4.87 28.45 -19.88
C CYS A 1030 6.41 28.44 -19.72
N LYS A 1031 7.08 29.59 -19.77
CA LYS A 1031 8.53 29.68 -19.49
C LYS A 1031 8.92 29.17 -18.12
N ALA A 1032 8.12 29.44 -17.09
CA ALA A 1032 8.33 28.89 -15.75
C ALA A 1032 8.24 27.36 -15.76
N LEU A 1033 7.27 26.78 -16.48
CA LEU A 1033 7.06 25.33 -16.57
C LEU A 1033 8.00 24.61 -17.54
N ASP A 1034 8.50 25.30 -18.56
CA ASP A 1034 9.58 24.83 -19.42
C ASP A 1034 10.89 24.75 -18.64
N THR A 1035 11.13 25.72 -17.75
CA THR A 1035 12.28 25.73 -16.85
C THR A 1035 12.15 24.68 -15.74
N ASN A 1036 10.98 24.60 -15.11
CA ASN A 1036 10.68 23.67 -14.03
C ASN A 1036 9.23 23.17 -14.14
N PRO A 1037 9.01 21.96 -14.71
CA PRO A 1037 7.68 21.38 -14.83
C PRO A 1037 6.95 21.18 -13.50
N GLU A 1038 7.67 21.15 -12.37
CA GLU A 1038 7.11 20.93 -11.04
C GLU A 1038 6.72 22.22 -10.30
N ASN A 1039 6.76 23.37 -10.97
CA ASN A 1039 6.37 24.64 -10.37
C ASN A 1039 4.84 24.69 -10.20
N LEU A 1040 4.37 24.20 -9.05
CA LEU A 1040 2.94 24.08 -8.72
C LEU A 1040 2.20 25.42 -8.80
N SER A 1041 2.84 26.54 -8.44
CA SER A 1041 2.25 27.86 -8.57
C SER A 1041 2.02 28.23 -10.03
N ALA A 1042 3.00 27.99 -10.90
CA ALA A 1042 2.84 28.20 -12.33
C ALA A 1042 1.81 27.23 -12.94
N CYS A 1043 1.77 25.95 -12.54
CA CYS A 1043 0.73 25.01 -12.98
C CYS A 1043 -0.67 25.51 -12.61
N LYS A 1044 -0.88 25.90 -11.34
CA LYS A 1044 -2.18 26.41 -10.86
C LYS A 1044 -2.58 27.70 -11.57
N SER A 1045 -1.67 28.66 -11.69
CA SER A 1045 -1.94 29.93 -12.37
C SER A 1045 -2.18 29.76 -13.87
N LEU A 1046 -1.41 28.89 -14.54
CA LEU A 1046 -1.64 28.59 -15.96
C LEU A 1046 -2.94 27.82 -16.16
N MET A 1047 -3.29 26.89 -15.27
CA MET A 1047 -4.57 26.17 -15.30
C MET A 1047 -5.75 27.13 -15.15
N GLU A 1048 -5.72 28.01 -14.13
CA GLU A 1048 -6.75 29.04 -13.94
C GLU A 1048 -6.86 29.97 -15.16
N LEU A 1049 -5.73 30.42 -15.71
CA LEU A 1049 -5.70 31.25 -16.89
C LEU A 1049 -6.25 30.52 -18.12
N SER A 1050 -5.93 29.24 -18.27
CA SER A 1050 -6.40 28.36 -19.35
C SER A 1050 -7.92 28.19 -19.33
N TYR A 1051 -8.52 28.05 -18.15
CA TYR A 1051 -9.98 28.08 -17.99
C TYR A 1051 -10.59 29.44 -18.38
N LYS A 1052 -9.91 30.55 -18.07
CA LYS A 1052 -10.40 31.90 -18.39
C LYS A 1052 -10.34 32.23 -19.88
N ILE A 1053 -9.32 31.73 -20.59
CA ILE A 1053 -9.12 31.97 -22.03
C ILE A 1053 -9.64 30.83 -22.92
N GLU A 1054 -10.14 29.74 -22.31
CA GLU A 1054 -10.63 28.52 -22.97
C GLU A 1054 -9.58 27.84 -23.88
N GLN A 1055 -8.31 27.84 -23.46
CA GLN A 1055 -7.21 27.17 -24.17
C GLN A 1055 -6.58 26.09 -23.29
N PHE A 1056 -6.86 24.83 -23.59
CA PHE A 1056 -6.50 23.69 -22.73
C PHE A 1056 -5.29 22.88 -23.20
N GLY A 1057 -4.84 23.09 -24.45
CA GLY A 1057 -3.83 22.24 -25.10
C GLY A 1057 -2.47 22.21 -24.40
N GLU A 1058 -1.84 23.36 -24.17
CA GLU A 1058 -0.48 23.39 -23.58
C GLU A 1058 -0.49 23.00 -22.09
N ILE A 1059 -1.47 23.47 -21.32
CA ILE A 1059 -1.58 23.11 -19.90
C ILE A 1059 -1.75 21.60 -19.71
N GLU A 1060 -2.50 20.92 -20.58
CA GLU A 1060 -2.63 19.46 -20.51
C GLU A 1060 -1.27 18.76 -20.66
N ILE A 1061 -0.39 19.27 -21.52
CA ILE A 1061 0.97 18.72 -21.70
C ILE A 1061 1.78 18.89 -20.41
N TYR A 1062 1.75 20.08 -19.80
CA TYR A 1062 2.46 20.34 -18.55
C TYR A 1062 1.89 19.54 -17.37
N LEU A 1063 0.57 19.39 -17.28
CA LEU A 1063 -0.08 18.58 -16.24
C LEU A 1063 0.24 17.10 -16.39
N ASN A 1064 0.28 16.55 -17.62
CA ASN A 1064 0.74 15.17 -17.83
C ASN A 1064 2.20 14.99 -17.38
N LYS A 1065 3.10 15.91 -17.76
CA LYS A 1065 4.49 15.89 -17.28
C LYS A 1065 4.58 15.95 -15.75
N PHE A 1066 3.77 16.81 -15.12
CA PHE A 1066 3.69 16.93 -13.66
C PHE A 1066 3.22 15.60 -13.04
N ILE A 1067 2.18 14.98 -13.56
CA ILE A 1067 1.63 13.72 -13.05
C ILE A 1067 2.54 12.52 -13.29
N ASP A 1068 3.31 12.52 -14.38
CA ASP A 1068 4.34 11.50 -14.60
C ASP A 1068 5.46 11.59 -13.55
N LEU A 1069 5.78 12.80 -13.08
CA LEU A 1069 6.73 13.01 -11.98
C LEU A 1069 6.10 12.80 -10.59
N HIS A 1070 4.79 13.02 -10.47
CA HIS A 1070 4.04 13.06 -9.20
C HIS A 1070 2.77 12.20 -9.26
N PRO A 1071 2.89 10.86 -9.43
CA PRO A 1071 1.75 9.99 -9.73
C PRO A 1071 0.72 9.90 -8.59
N ALA A 1072 1.13 10.24 -7.36
CA ALA A 1072 0.31 10.24 -6.15
C ALA A 1072 -0.39 11.57 -5.84
N ASP A 1073 -0.14 12.64 -6.60
CA ASP A 1073 -0.84 13.94 -6.40
C ASP A 1073 -2.26 13.87 -6.99
N LEU A 1074 -3.23 13.54 -6.13
CA LEU A 1074 -4.64 13.40 -6.52
C LEU A 1074 -5.27 14.73 -6.93
N ASN A 1075 -4.82 15.85 -6.35
CA ASN A 1075 -5.37 17.18 -6.62
C ASN A 1075 -5.02 17.65 -8.04
N MET A 1076 -3.76 17.50 -8.42
CA MET A 1076 -3.30 17.83 -9.76
C MET A 1076 -3.84 16.85 -10.80
N ARG A 1077 -4.02 15.57 -10.42
CA ARG A 1077 -4.68 14.58 -11.30
C ARG A 1077 -6.15 14.92 -11.52
N TYR A 1078 -6.84 15.42 -10.50
CA TYR A 1078 -8.20 15.93 -10.63
C TYR A 1078 -8.25 17.16 -11.55
N GLY A 1079 -7.28 18.08 -11.40
CA GLY A 1079 -7.11 19.22 -12.31
C GLY A 1079 -6.91 18.79 -13.76
N LEU A 1080 -6.05 17.79 -14.01
CA LEU A 1080 -5.84 17.20 -15.33
C LEU A 1080 -7.13 16.59 -15.90
N ALA A 1081 -7.87 15.83 -15.09
CA ALA A 1081 -9.15 15.26 -15.51
C ALA A 1081 -10.17 16.36 -15.91
N GLY A 1082 -10.20 17.46 -15.16
CA GLY A 1082 -11.03 18.62 -15.48
C GLY A 1082 -10.62 19.33 -16.77
N ILE A 1083 -9.32 19.47 -17.02
CA ILE A 1083 -8.77 20.04 -18.26
C ILE A 1083 -9.09 19.14 -19.46
N GLN A 1084 -8.89 17.82 -19.32
CA GLN A 1084 -9.21 16.83 -20.35
C GLN A 1084 -10.71 16.82 -20.67
N TYR A 1085 -11.57 16.92 -19.66
CA TYR A 1085 -13.01 17.03 -19.85
C TYR A 1085 -13.38 18.28 -20.67
N LYS A 1086 -12.82 19.45 -20.34
CA LYS A 1086 -13.04 20.67 -21.12
C LYS A 1086 -12.44 20.63 -22.52
N ASN A 1087 -11.35 19.89 -22.70
CA ASN A 1087 -10.72 19.66 -24.00
C ASN A 1087 -11.41 18.56 -24.82
N GLY A 1088 -12.53 18.01 -24.34
CA GLY A 1088 -13.32 16.97 -25.04
C GLY A 1088 -12.71 15.57 -25.00
N LYS A 1089 -11.66 15.33 -24.21
CA LYS A 1089 -11.00 14.03 -24.04
C LYS A 1089 -11.65 13.25 -22.90
N LEU A 1090 -12.89 12.83 -23.14
CA LEU A 1090 -13.77 12.28 -22.11
C LEU A 1090 -13.21 10.96 -21.52
N GLU A 1091 -12.66 10.08 -22.37
CA GLU A 1091 -12.10 8.80 -21.94
C GLU A 1091 -10.86 8.99 -21.04
N ASP A 1092 -9.99 9.96 -21.34
CA ASP A 1092 -8.81 10.21 -20.52
C ASP A 1092 -9.17 10.86 -19.18
N SER A 1093 -10.19 11.72 -19.17
CA SER A 1093 -10.76 12.28 -17.95
C SER A 1093 -11.32 11.18 -17.04
N ILE A 1094 -12.12 10.25 -17.59
CA ILE A 1094 -12.66 9.10 -16.86
C ILE A 1094 -11.55 8.28 -16.20
N LYS A 1095 -10.49 7.94 -16.95
CA LYS A 1095 -9.37 7.14 -16.41
C LYS A 1095 -8.72 7.82 -15.20
N ASN A 1096 -8.48 9.12 -15.28
CA ASN A 1096 -7.86 9.87 -14.19
C ASN A 1096 -8.78 9.94 -12.95
N LEU A 1097 -10.09 10.05 -13.15
CA LEU A 1097 -11.08 10.06 -12.06
C LEU A 1097 -11.26 8.69 -11.42
N GLU A 1098 -11.28 7.62 -12.21
CA GLU A 1098 -11.32 6.24 -11.72
C GLU A 1098 -10.06 5.90 -10.94
N TYR A 1099 -8.89 6.40 -11.38
CA TYR A 1099 -7.66 6.27 -10.62
C TYR A 1099 -7.76 6.96 -9.25
N ILE A 1100 -8.27 8.19 -9.21
CA ILE A 1100 -8.49 8.92 -7.95
C ILE A 1100 -9.42 8.10 -7.03
N LEU A 1101 -10.54 7.61 -7.55
CA LEU A 1101 -11.53 6.86 -6.77
C LEU A 1101 -11.08 5.45 -6.38
N ALA A 1102 -10.12 4.87 -7.09
CA ALA A 1102 -9.51 3.60 -6.70
C ALA A 1102 -8.61 3.77 -5.47
N LEU A 1103 -7.96 4.92 -5.32
CA LEU A 1103 -7.11 5.24 -4.17
C LEU A 1103 -7.91 5.88 -3.03
N ASP A 1104 -8.78 6.84 -3.35
CA ASP A 1104 -9.69 7.51 -2.43
C ASP A 1104 -11.13 7.39 -2.94
N SER A 1105 -11.78 6.29 -2.55
CA SER A 1105 -13.18 6.03 -2.89
C SER A 1105 -14.15 7.08 -2.35
N ALA A 1106 -13.74 7.90 -1.37
CA ALA A 1106 -14.56 8.95 -0.75
C ALA A 1106 -14.40 10.32 -1.43
N HIS A 1107 -13.54 10.47 -2.45
CA HIS A 1107 -13.24 11.75 -3.10
C HIS A 1107 -14.44 12.32 -3.88
N GLU A 1108 -15.32 13.06 -3.19
CA GLU A 1108 -16.60 13.59 -3.73
C GLU A 1108 -16.45 14.36 -5.05
N PRO A 1109 -15.54 15.35 -5.21
CA PRO A 1109 -15.43 16.10 -6.47
C PRO A 1109 -15.10 15.22 -7.68
N ALA A 1110 -14.32 14.15 -7.48
CA ALA A 1110 -13.92 13.24 -8.55
C ALA A 1110 -15.09 12.35 -8.98
N ARG A 1111 -15.94 11.94 -8.02
CA ARG A 1111 -17.17 11.19 -8.30
C ARG A 1111 -18.16 12.05 -9.09
N GLU A 1112 -18.40 13.28 -8.66
CA GLU A 1112 -19.30 14.22 -9.35
C GLU A 1112 -18.81 14.50 -10.78
N LEU A 1113 -17.52 14.77 -10.97
CA LEU A 1113 -16.97 15.00 -12.29
C LEU A 1113 -17.06 13.74 -13.17
N LEU A 1114 -16.85 12.54 -12.60
CA LEU A 1114 -16.94 11.28 -13.34
C LEU A 1114 -18.37 11.03 -13.85
N GLU A 1115 -19.38 11.32 -13.04
CA GLU A 1115 -20.79 11.24 -13.45
C GLU A 1115 -21.10 12.19 -14.61
N ASN A 1116 -20.65 13.44 -14.51
CA ASN A 1116 -20.82 14.44 -15.58
C ASN A 1116 -20.13 14.00 -16.89
N VAL A 1117 -18.89 13.53 -16.82
CA VAL A 1117 -18.13 13.07 -17.98
C VAL A 1117 -18.82 11.85 -18.61
N ARG A 1118 -19.27 10.88 -17.81
CA ARG A 1118 -19.99 9.68 -18.30
C ARG A 1118 -21.32 10.04 -18.96
N ALA A 1119 -22.06 11.01 -18.41
CA ALA A 1119 -23.29 11.50 -19.03
C ALA A 1119 -23.02 12.10 -20.42
N ASP A 1120 -21.95 12.88 -20.57
CA ASP A 1120 -21.58 13.48 -21.86
C ASP A 1120 -21.05 12.45 -22.88
N VAL A 1121 -20.39 11.37 -22.43
CA VAL A 1121 -20.01 10.23 -23.31
C VAL A 1121 -21.26 9.55 -23.88
N VAL A 1122 -22.31 9.40 -23.09
CA VAL A 1122 -23.60 8.80 -23.53
C VAL A 1122 -24.32 9.74 -24.52
N LEU A 1123 -24.11 11.04 -24.45
CA LEU A 1123 -24.70 12.03 -25.37
C LEU A 1123 -23.91 12.23 -26.67
N THR A 1124 -22.63 11.87 -26.69
CA THR A 1124 -21.72 12.02 -27.86
C THR A 1124 -21.62 10.75 -28.71
N LYS A 1125 -22.02 9.59 -28.18
CA LYS A 1125 -22.26 8.34 -28.92
C LYS A 1125 -23.71 8.27 -29.41
#